data_AF-A0A947DQC5-F1
#
_entry.id   AF-A0A947DQC5-F1
#
_cell.length_a   1.000
_cell.length_b   1.000
_cell.length_c   1.000
_cell.angle_alpha   90.00
_cell.angle_beta   90.00
_cell.angle_gamma   90.00
#
_symmetry.space_group_name_H-M   'P 1'
#
loop_
_entity.id
_entity.type
_entity.pdbx_description
1 polymer ?
#
loop_
_entity_poly.entity_id
_entity_poly.type
_entity_poly.pdbx_seq_one_letter_code
_entity_poly.pdbx_strand_id
1 'polypeptide(L)'
;MHLKPKNLALALASAALLALAGCGGGSGTTAATPAAPAATTAVPITVIDGAIGNAKVCVDANTNGQCEAGETFAITKADGSVVLNVPAADIGKYPIVAVVGIDAVDADHGPVKTAFTMQAPADKSAVVSPLTTLVQTLVATTGATSAQAEASVKAQTGLNISLFEDFTKGTTTNSQIAGTVARMVVVTTQQQSTALAGALGTSAIDGTVITQADLNKLIQNKLLEILPALVTALADPSVLAAATPAAKETALLAQANALVASPDTGLTASAVATLVAINNQTASTSPVVAETPTAGGNLRLLNYSNSANWSSRINVQTAAQATPDSSGFTRSVQRRYSSNSGHIAAWTSIGGSPNRQADLHFNGSSWVGCALNSEDKNTARNAQGNSTYNTCDNFETGTSNRATFDIGGKTMASVITDVRTAGYTNLSIGDNTAATLTSVLGSTTFPTGSSLHYQSATPLTAAFTYYPGIGNLVKQYSTEVSAGGTASTQASGVGCNSAEYAGNGANSTTLEGFIKANPGTPCVYETNSFQYGGATYVSPDLPSEGWGNSTVNIGVLGTAPVGTGTAPGYYSGNTKIRIAFKGTGTNPVTYYACKERFNNGSTRNCTAIGTGSYSIAALGDARVMTLNGLPSQAAALSSTRIFVERAGRIYFGYQNKQSVANSARLNLKATNALFGKLGLTTVNPDTPLALTRTSYTGEWELSVAAAPLEPSIMRILNDGSTNCTDINLSSGVSTNKACSLTFTDLATGAFTYSDATGTASGAFNFLTGAASGTYTDTSTTPSTTGSFTGSRR
;
A
#
# COMPACT_ATOMS: atom_id res chain seq x y z
N MET A 1 -16.56 40.99 52.24
CA MET A 1 -15.28 40.61 52.90
C MET A 1 -14.19 40.71 51.84
N HIS A 2 -13.78 41.94 51.48
CA HIS A 2 -12.64 42.68 52.05
C HIS A 2 -11.25 42.07 51.74
N LEU A 3 -10.56 42.77 50.82
CA LEU A 3 -9.12 43.10 50.79
C LEU A 3 -8.09 42.08 50.24
N LYS A 4 -7.54 42.42 49.06
CA LYS A 4 -6.08 42.34 48.73
C LYS A 4 -5.30 43.34 49.64
N PRO A 5 -3.94 43.48 49.65
CA PRO A 5 -2.84 42.87 48.87
C PRO A 5 -1.58 42.50 49.71
N LYS A 6 -0.50 42.00 49.08
CA LYS A 6 0.89 42.27 49.51
C LYS A 6 1.83 42.41 48.30
N ASN A 7 2.47 43.57 48.24
CA ASN A 7 3.58 43.95 47.36
C ASN A 7 4.92 43.49 47.95
N LEU A 8 5.93 43.27 47.11
CA LEU A 8 7.34 43.42 47.48
C LEU A 8 8.07 44.23 46.38
N ALA A 9 8.81 45.26 46.82
CA ALA A 9 9.59 46.24 46.05
C ALA A 9 10.91 45.63 45.50
N LEU A 10 11.75 46.25 44.64
CA LEU A 10 12.40 47.58 44.77
C LEU A 10 13.31 47.91 43.55
N ALA A 11 13.33 49.21 43.15
CA ALA A 11 14.40 50.05 42.54
C ALA A 11 15.06 49.65 41.18
N LEU A 12 15.45 50.54 40.25
CA LEU A 12 16.05 51.88 40.36
C LEU A 12 15.55 52.91 39.32
N ALA A 13 15.75 54.18 39.69
CA ALA A 13 15.39 55.42 39.02
C ALA A 13 16.39 55.90 37.95
N SER A 14 15.92 56.75 37.04
CA SER A 14 16.66 57.91 36.50
C SER A 14 15.67 58.98 36.01
N ALA A 15 15.70 60.15 36.64
CA ALA A 15 15.11 61.43 36.20
C ALA A 15 15.87 61.96 34.96
N ALA A 16 15.41 62.87 34.10
CA ALA A 16 14.74 64.17 34.24
C ALA A 16 14.18 64.55 32.82
N LEU A 17 13.37 65.56 32.53
CA LEU A 17 13.26 66.95 33.01
C LEU A 17 11.93 67.56 32.50
N LEU A 18 11.41 68.54 33.24
CA LEU A 18 10.15 69.28 33.06
C LEU A 18 10.13 70.21 31.82
N ALA A 19 8.94 70.39 31.24
CA ALA A 19 8.43 71.71 30.84
C ALA A 19 6.90 71.77 30.98
N LEU A 20 6.44 72.80 31.71
CA LEU A 20 5.05 73.16 32.00
C LEU A 20 4.37 73.87 30.81
N ALA A 21 3.03 73.79 30.82
CA ALA A 21 2.04 74.86 30.56
C ALA A 21 1.08 74.57 29.40
N GLY A 22 -0.22 74.60 29.72
CA GLY A 22 -1.30 74.69 28.72
C GLY A 22 -2.60 73.99 29.12
N CYS A 23 -3.30 74.53 30.11
CA CYS A 23 -4.75 74.32 30.23
C CYS A 23 -5.42 75.05 29.06
N GLY A 24 -6.19 74.33 28.24
CA GLY A 24 -6.96 74.88 27.14
C GLY A 24 -8.06 73.91 26.75
N GLY A 25 -9.20 74.01 27.44
CA GLY A 25 -10.40 73.27 27.10
C GLY A 25 -10.96 73.71 25.75
N GLY A 26 -11.26 72.74 24.90
CA GLY A 26 -11.97 72.92 23.64
C GLY A 26 -12.68 71.63 23.29
N SER A 27 -14.00 71.60 23.49
CA SER A 27 -14.89 70.50 23.13
C SER A 27 -14.88 70.30 21.61
N GLY A 28 -14.07 69.36 21.13
CA GLY A 28 -14.03 68.94 19.74
C GLY A 28 -14.14 67.42 19.67
N THR A 29 -15.27 66.94 19.16
CA THR A 29 -15.47 65.55 18.72
C THR A 29 -14.33 65.15 17.79
N THR A 30 -13.35 64.41 18.32
CA THR A 30 -12.34 63.74 17.52
C THR A 30 -13.00 62.54 16.86
N ALA A 31 -13.35 62.71 15.58
CA ALA A 31 -13.57 61.58 14.70
C ALA A 31 -12.31 60.70 14.77
N ALA A 32 -12.49 59.43 15.15
CA ALA A 32 -11.43 58.45 15.06
C ALA A 32 -10.89 58.45 13.62
N THR A 33 -9.60 58.75 13.48
CA THR A 33 -8.90 58.60 12.20
C THR A 33 -9.10 57.14 11.75
N PRO A 34 -9.60 56.87 10.53
CA PRO A 34 -9.73 55.50 10.05
C PRO A 34 -8.36 54.83 10.13
N ALA A 35 -8.28 53.67 10.80
CA ALA A 35 -7.09 52.84 10.73
C ALA A 35 -6.75 52.61 9.25
N ALA A 36 -5.48 52.84 8.86
CA ALA A 36 -5.04 52.59 7.50
C ALA A 36 -5.45 51.16 7.10
N PRO A 37 -6.03 50.94 5.90
CA PRO A 37 -6.41 49.61 5.46
C PRO A 37 -5.21 48.66 5.60
N ALA A 38 -5.42 47.50 6.22
CA ALA A 38 -4.38 46.48 6.32
C ALA A 38 -3.85 46.18 4.92
N ALA A 39 -2.52 46.19 4.76
CA ALA A 39 -1.91 45.97 3.45
C ALA A 39 -2.27 44.57 2.93
N THR A 40 -2.84 44.51 1.74
CA THR A 40 -3.17 43.27 1.02
C THR A 40 -2.26 43.08 -0.19
N THR A 41 -1.97 41.83 -0.55
CA THR A 41 -1.26 41.47 -1.78
C THR A 41 -2.22 40.76 -2.73
N ALA A 42 -2.15 41.12 -4.01
CA ALA A 42 -2.92 40.48 -5.07
C ALA A 42 -2.32 39.11 -5.40
N VAL A 43 -3.06 38.04 -5.10
CA VAL A 43 -2.68 36.65 -5.38
C VAL A 43 -3.53 36.14 -6.56
N PRO A 44 -2.93 35.96 -7.76
CA PRO A 44 -3.64 35.40 -8.89
C PRO A 44 -3.84 33.88 -8.73
N ILE A 45 -5.04 33.40 -9.02
CA ILE A 45 -5.43 31.99 -8.90
C ILE A 45 -6.26 31.60 -10.12
N THR A 46 -6.06 30.38 -10.61
CA THR A 46 -6.90 29.75 -11.64
C THR A 46 -7.59 28.51 -11.06
N VAL A 47 -8.89 28.36 -11.29
CA VAL A 47 -9.67 27.19 -10.86
C VAL A 47 -10.01 26.32 -12.07
N ILE A 48 -9.60 25.05 -12.06
CA ILE A 48 -9.70 24.14 -13.22
C ILE A 48 -10.17 22.71 -12.87
N ASP A 49 -11.14 22.19 -13.63
CA ASP A 49 -11.32 20.80 -14.08
C ASP A 49 -11.29 20.84 -15.62
N GLY A 50 -12.26 21.54 -16.22
CA GLY A 50 -12.00 22.58 -17.23
C GLY A 50 -11.98 23.97 -16.57
N ALA A 51 -11.77 25.06 -17.30
CA ALA A 51 -11.83 26.40 -16.68
C ALA A 51 -13.20 26.65 -16.00
N ILE A 52 -13.22 26.94 -14.69
CA ILE A 52 -14.48 27.04 -13.91
C ILE A 52 -14.85 28.49 -13.63
N GLY A 53 -15.93 28.95 -14.27
CA GLY A 53 -16.53 30.26 -13.98
C GLY A 53 -17.52 30.23 -12.82
N ASN A 54 -17.60 31.35 -12.09
CA ASN A 54 -18.52 31.57 -10.97
C ASN A 54 -18.29 30.65 -9.75
N ALA A 55 -17.05 30.23 -9.49
CA ALA A 55 -16.65 29.55 -8.26
C ALA A 55 -16.24 30.55 -7.17
N LYS A 56 -16.61 30.31 -5.90
CA LYS A 56 -16.16 31.12 -4.75
C LYS A 56 -14.83 30.60 -4.26
N VAL A 57 -13.79 31.43 -4.31
CA VAL A 57 -12.42 31.10 -3.89
C VAL A 57 -12.04 31.89 -2.64
N CYS A 58 -11.53 31.23 -1.61
CA CYS A 58 -11.16 31.86 -0.34
C CYS A 58 -9.83 31.33 0.24
N VAL A 59 -9.25 32.11 1.16
CA VAL A 59 -8.17 31.67 2.06
C VAL A 59 -8.79 30.96 3.25
N ASP A 60 -8.51 29.65 3.40
CA ASP A 60 -9.05 28.79 4.47
C ASP A 60 -8.25 28.97 5.77
N ALA A 61 -8.49 30.09 6.44
CA ALA A 61 -7.69 30.56 7.56
C ALA A 61 -7.82 29.68 8.81
N ASN A 62 -8.92 28.93 8.93
CA ASN A 62 -9.16 28.01 10.03
C ASN A 62 -8.94 26.53 9.65
N THR A 63 -8.54 26.25 8.41
CA THR A 63 -8.19 24.92 7.89
C THR A 63 -9.34 23.91 7.94
N ASN A 64 -10.58 24.38 7.79
CA ASN A 64 -11.77 23.54 7.84
C ASN A 64 -12.29 23.12 6.44
N GLY A 65 -11.65 23.60 5.37
CA GLY A 65 -11.99 23.27 3.99
C GLY A 65 -13.29 23.91 3.49
N GLN A 66 -13.75 24.99 4.13
CA GLN A 66 -14.93 25.76 3.74
C GLN A 66 -14.56 27.22 3.47
N CYS A 67 -15.47 27.95 2.81
CA CYS A 67 -15.35 29.40 2.65
C CYS A 67 -16.37 30.12 3.53
N GLU A 68 -15.93 30.53 4.71
CA GLU A 68 -16.76 31.09 5.77
C GLU A 68 -16.83 32.62 5.76
N ALA A 69 -17.69 33.18 6.61
CA ALA A 69 -17.79 34.61 6.81
C ALA A 69 -16.56 35.12 7.59
N GLY A 70 -15.86 36.10 7.03
CA GLY A 70 -14.63 36.67 7.62
C GLY A 70 -13.36 36.25 6.90
N GLU A 71 -13.42 35.25 6.03
CA GLU A 71 -12.30 34.86 5.18
C GLU A 71 -12.22 35.71 3.91
N THR A 72 -11.00 35.97 3.44
CA THR A 72 -10.78 36.71 2.18
C THR A 72 -11.24 35.84 1.03
N PHE A 73 -12.20 36.34 0.24
CA PHE A 73 -12.74 35.60 -0.91
C PHE A 73 -12.91 36.46 -2.16
N ALA A 74 -13.01 35.80 -3.31
CA ALA A 74 -13.37 36.37 -4.61
C ALA A 74 -14.08 35.32 -5.48
N ILE A 75 -14.68 35.75 -6.60
CA ILE A 75 -15.41 34.87 -7.54
C ILE A 75 -14.63 34.76 -8.85
N THR A 76 -14.53 33.56 -9.41
CA THR A 76 -13.85 33.34 -10.69
C THR A 76 -14.62 33.89 -11.89
N LYS A 77 -13.87 34.38 -12.88
CA LYS A 77 -14.38 34.73 -14.20
C LYS A 77 -14.62 33.49 -15.05
N ALA A 78 -15.24 33.66 -16.22
CA ALA A 78 -15.54 32.56 -17.16
C ALA A 78 -14.30 31.77 -17.62
N ASP A 79 -13.11 32.37 -17.59
CA ASP A 79 -11.84 31.71 -17.91
C ASP A 79 -11.18 31.00 -16.70
N GLY A 80 -11.90 30.88 -15.58
CA GLY A 80 -11.40 30.27 -14.34
C GLY A 80 -10.49 31.18 -13.50
N SER A 81 -10.16 32.38 -13.97
CA SER A 81 -9.23 33.28 -13.27
C SER A 81 -9.90 34.08 -12.16
N VAL A 82 -9.15 34.31 -11.08
CA VAL A 82 -9.52 35.20 -9.97
C VAL A 82 -8.27 35.84 -9.36
N VAL A 83 -8.43 37.00 -8.73
CA VAL A 83 -7.38 37.63 -7.91
C VAL A 83 -7.90 37.78 -6.50
N LEU A 84 -7.27 37.10 -5.53
CA LEU A 84 -7.57 37.28 -4.11
C LEU A 84 -6.68 38.39 -3.53
N ASN A 85 -7.29 39.34 -2.83
CA ASN A 85 -6.57 40.39 -2.11
C ASN A 85 -6.27 39.92 -0.68
N VAL A 86 -5.24 39.09 -0.53
CA VAL A 86 -4.92 38.42 0.74
C VAL A 86 -4.16 39.38 1.66
N PRO A 87 -4.52 39.50 2.96
CA PRO A 87 -3.73 40.24 3.93
C PRO A 87 -2.26 39.79 3.90
N ALA A 88 -1.31 40.73 3.91
CA ALA A 88 0.12 40.40 3.81
C ALA A 88 0.59 39.43 4.91
N ALA A 89 -0.07 39.44 6.07
CA ALA A 89 0.20 38.53 7.17
C ALA A 89 -0.21 37.07 6.89
N ASP A 90 -1.12 36.82 5.95
CA ASP A 90 -1.71 35.49 5.70
C ASP A 90 -1.17 34.82 4.42
N ILE A 91 -0.37 35.55 3.64
CA ILE A 91 0.25 35.05 2.41
C ILE A 91 1.06 33.78 2.69
N GLY A 92 0.72 32.71 1.97
CA GLY A 92 1.43 31.43 2.03
C GLY A 92 1.24 30.63 3.33
N LYS A 93 0.34 31.06 4.23
CA LYS A 93 0.10 30.37 5.51
C LYS A 93 -1.00 29.33 5.45
N TYR A 94 -2.04 29.59 4.67
CA TYR A 94 -3.27 28.82 4.68
C TYR A 94 -3.60 28.26 3.29
N PRO A 95 -4.24 27.08 3.21
CA PRO A 95 -4.73 26.53 1.95
C PRO A 95 -5.71 27.48 1.26
N ILE A 96 -5.85 27.31 -0.05
CA ILE A 96 -6.92 27.94 -0.83
C ILE A 96 -8.03 26.94 -1.05
N VAL A 97 -9.27 27.37 -0.86
CA VAL A 97 -10.47 26.58 -1.13
C VAL A 97 -11.26 27.22 -2.26
N ALA A 98 -11.74 26.41 -3.21
CA ALA A 98 -12.70 26.79 -4.23
C ALA A 98 -14.01 26.00 -4.03
N VAL A 99 -15.09 26.69 -3.72
CA VAL A 99 -16.45 26.15 -3.65
C VAL A 99 -17.11 26.34 -5.02
N VAL A 100 -17.36 25.21 -5.70
CA VAL A 100 -18.01 25.18 -7.01
C VAL A 100 -19.49 24.86 -6.80
N GLY A 101 -20.33 25.89 -6.91
CA GLY A 101 -21.78 25.78 -6.77
C GLY A 101 -22.47 25.23 -8.01
N ILE A 102 -23.79 24.99 -7.92
CA ILE A 102 -24.63 24.58 -9.06
C ILE A 102 -24.89 25.72 -10.07
N ASP A 103 -24.49 26.93 -9.71
CA ASP A 103 -24.50 28.13 -10.53
C ASP A 103 -23.16 28.36 -11.26
N ALA A 104 -22.18 27.47 -11.07
CA ALA A 104 -20.91 27.47 -11.79
C ALA A 104 -21.01 26.81 -13.16
N VAL A 105 -20.11 27.19 -14.07
CA VAL A 105 -19.98 26.60 -15.40
C VAL A 105 -18.54 26.15 -15.61
N ASP A 106 -18.37 24.87 -15.94
CA ASP A 106 -17.12 24.31 -16.41
C ASP A 106 -17.03 24.46 -17.93
N ALA A 107 -15.95 25.03 -18.44
CA ALA A 107 -15.79 25.33 -19.86
C ALA A 107 -15.81 24.07 -20.76
N ASP A 108 -15.39 22.92 -20.24
CA ASP A 108 -15.30 21.66 -21.00
C ASP A 108 -16.56 20.79 -20.80
N HIS A 109 -17.25 20.92 -19.65
CA HIS A 109 -18.33 20.01 -19.24
C HIS A 109 -19.70 20.69 -19.07
N GLY A 110 -19.77 22.01 -19.17
CA GLY A 110 -21.00 22.80 -19.07
C GLY A 110 -21.44 23.10 -17.63
N PRO A 111 -22.74 23.39 -17.39
CA PRO A 111 -23.25 23.75 -16.08
C PRO A 111 -23.03 22.64 -15.03
N VAL A 112 -22.57 23.05 -13.85
CA VAL A 112 -22.33 22.13 -12.72
C VAL A 112 -23.65 21.70 -12.10
N LYS A 113 -23.90 20.40 -12.02
CA LYS A 113 -25.17 19.83 -11.51
C LYS A 113 -25.13 19.47 -10.02
N THR A 114 -23.94 19.15 -9.53
CA THR A 114 -23.71 18.77 -8.13
C THR A 114 -22.54 19.57 -7.63
N ALA A 115 -22.75 20.35 -6.56
CA ALA A 115 -21.71 21.18 -5.98
C ALA A 115 -20.56 20.33 -5.43
N PHE A 116 -19.35 20.86 -5.51
CA PHE A 116 -18.15 20.23 -4.98
C PHE A 116 -17.13 21.28 -4.54
N THR A 117 -16.13 20.85 -3.79
CA THR A 117 -15.08 21.72 -3.25
C THR A 117 -13.71 21.21 -3.65
N MET A 118 -12.85 22.12 -4.07
CA MET A 118 -11.46 21.86 -4.41
C MET A 118 -10.52 22.67 -3.53
N GLN A 119 -9.29 22.21 -3.36
CA GLN A 119 -8.30 22.86 -2.51
C GLN A 119 -6.92 22.90 -3.18
N ALA A 120 -6.09 23.87 -2.79
CA ALA A 120 -4.67 23.91 -3.13
C ALA A 120 -3.81 24.21 -1.89
N PRO A 121 -2.60 23.62 -1.78
CA PRO A 121 -1.70 23.92 -0.68
C PRO A 121 -1.27 25.39 -0.62
N ALA A 122 -1.01 25.87 0.61
CA ALA A 122 -0.66 27.26 0.88
C ALA A 122 0.58 27.74 0.10
N ASP A 123 1.56 26.88 -0.11
CA ASP A 123 2.80 27.15 -0.86
C ASP A 123 2.65 26.94 -2.38
N LYS A 124 1.49 26.48 -2.84
CA LYS A 124 1.17 26.14 -4.24
C LYS A 124 -0.23 26.64 -4.66
N SER A 125 -0.56 27.87 -4.29
CA SER A 125 -1.90 28.47 -4.43
C SER A 125 -2.32 28.87 -5.85
N ALA A 126 -1.42 28.85 -6.83
CA ALA A 126 -1.68 29.42 -8.17
C ALA A 126 -2.76 28.67 -8.96
N VAL A 127 -2.94 27.36 -8.70
CA VAL A 127 -3.91 26.51 -9.38
C VAL A 127 -4.70 25.70 -8.36
N VAL A 128 -6.03 25.84 -8.38
CA VAL A 128 -6.95 25.00 -7.61
C VAL A 128 -7.63 24.03 -8.57
N SER A 129 -7.40 22.73 -8.39
CA SER A 129 -7.86 21.67 -9.27
C SER A 129 -8.17 20.39 -8.50
N PRO A 130 -8.80 19.37 -9.12
CA PRO A 130 -8.99 18.08 -8.48
C PRO A 130 -7.66 17.43 -8.09
N LEU A 131 -6.60 17.65 -8.88
CA LEU A 131 -5.27 17.11 -8.60
C LEU A 131 -4.59 17.83 -7.43
N THR A 132 -4.67 19.15 -7.34
CA THR A 132 -4.14 19.88 -6.17
C THR A 132 -4.96 19.60 -4.91
N THR A 133 -6.25 19.25 -5.05
CA THR A 133 -7.10 18.81 -3.94
C THR A 133 -6.61 17.50 -3.33
N LEU A 134 -6.23 16.51 -4.16
CA LEU A 134 -5.64 15.26 -3.67
C LEU A 134 -4.34 15.53 -2.92
N VAL A 135 -3.47 16.40 -3.47
CA VAL A 135 -2.22 16.78 -2.82
C VAL A 135 -2.48 17.46 -1.47
N GLN A 136 -3.38 18.45 -1.42
CA GLN A 136 -3.71 19.16 -0.19
C GLN A 136 -4.35 18.22 0.86
N THR A 137 -5.19 17.29 0.42
CA THR A 137 -5.77 16.27 1.32
C THR A 137 -4.66 15.41 1.93
N LEU A 138 -3.65 15.04 1.15
CA LEU A 138 -2.51 14.25 1.63
C LEU A 138 -1.63 15.08 2.58
N VAL A 139 -1.39 16.37 2.29
CA VAL A 139 -0.71 17.30 3.21
C VAL A 139 -1.45 17.37 4.55
N ALA A 140 -2.76 17.63 4.51
CA ALA A 140 -3.59 17.79 5.70
C ALA A 140 -3.68 16.52 6.56
N THR A 141 -3.72 15.34 5.93
CA THR A 141 -3.87 14.06 6.64
C THR A 141 -2.55 13.47 7.16
N THR A 142 -1.41 13.89 6.62
CA THR A 142 -0.11 13.23 6.90
C THR A 142 0.96 14.14 7.46
N GLY A 143 0.81 15.46 7.28
CA GLY A 143 1.84 16.44 7.59
C GLY A 143 3.01 16.45 6.59
N ALA A 144 2.91 15.73 5.46
CA ALA A 144 3.91 15.77 4.40
C ALA A 144 4.00 17.16 3.76
N THR A 145 5.17 17.50 3.18
CA THR A 145 5.29 18.72 2.37
C THR A 145 4.52 18.57 1.05
N SER A 146 4.14 19.68 0.43
CA SER A 146 3.45 19.67 -0.86
C SER A 146 4.21 18.91 -1.96
N ALA A 147 5.55 18.96 -1.95
CA ALA A 147 6.39 18.19 -2.87
C ALA A 147 6.37 16.68 -2.61
N GLN A 148 6.40 16.27 -1.34
CA GLN A 148 6.29 14.85 -0.96
C GLN A 148 4.89 14.31 -1.30
N ALA A 149 3.86 15.10 -1.03
CA ALA A 149 2.49 14.75 -1.33
C ALA A 149 2.24 14.64 -2.84
N GLU A 150 2.76 15.58 -3.63
CA GLU A 150 2.73 15.50 -5.10
C GLU A 150 3.41 14.23 -5.61
N ALA A 151 4.60 13.91 -5.12
CA ALA A 151 5.33 12.71 -5.52
C ALA A 151 4.54 11.42 -5.24
N SER A 152 3.85 11.34 -4.09
CA SER A 152 2.99 10.20 -3.75
C SER A 152 1.77 10.10 -4.69
N VAL A 153 1.06 11.21 -4.93
CA VAL A 153 -0.11 11.20 -5.84
C VAL A 153 0.33 10.83 -7.26
N LYS A 154 1.46 11.33 -7.75
CA LYS A 154 2.03 10.94 -9.05
C LYS A 154 2.39 9.45 -9.11
N ALA A 155 3.00 8.90 -8.07
CA ALA A 155 3.34 7.48 -8.00
C ALA A 155 2.10 6.57 -8.00
N GLN A 156 1.00 7.01 -7.37
CA GLN A 156 -0.27 6.28 -7.32
C GLN A 156 -1.09 6.41 -8.61
N THR A 157 -0.97 7.53 -9.31
CA THR A 157 -1.74 7.80 -10.54
C THR A 157 -1.00 7.47 -11.84
N GLY A 158 0.33 7.38 -11.79
CA GLY A 158 1.18 7.27 -12.98
C GLY A 158 1.34 8.59 -13.74
N LEU A 159 0.91 9.73 -13.18
CA LEU A 159 1.04 11.03 -13.83
C LEU A 159 2.50 11.50 -13.85
N ASN A 160 2.96 11.95 -15.01
CA ASN A 160 4.34 12.42 -15.22
C ASN A 160 4.40 13.92 -15.61
N ILE A 161 3.58 14.74 -14.94
CA ILE A 161 3.59 16.21 -15.02
C ILE A 161 3.58 16.79 -13.59
N SER A 162 3.74 18.10 -13.45
CA SER A 162 3.43 18.77 -12.19
C SER A 162 1.93 18.74 -11.93
N LEU A 163 1.51 18.43 -10.70
CA LEU A 163 0.10 18.48 -10.29
C LEU A 163 -0.36 19.90 -9.94
N PHE A 164 0.58 20.84 -9.80
CA PHE A 164 0.33 22.25 -9.49
C PHE A 164 0.22 23.15 -10.72
N GLU A 165 0.38 22.58 -11.92
CA GLU A 165 0.26 23.32 -13.18
C GLU A 165 -1.15 23.23 -13.76
N ASP A 166 -1.46 24.20 -14.62
CA ASP A 166 -2.69 24.22 -15.37
C ASP A 166 -2.63 23.19 -16.51
N PHE A 167 -3.07 21.96 -16.23
CA PHE A 167 -3.05 20.86 -17.19
C PHE A 167 -3.99 21.10 -18.38
N THR A 168 -4.97 22.01 -18.30
CA THR A 168 -5.89 22.33 -19.40
C THR A 168 -5.20 23.06 -20.55
N LYS A 169 -4.08 23.73 -20.26
CA LYS A 169 -3.24 24.42 -21.26
C LYS A 169 -2.21 23.50 -21.93
N GLY A 170 -2.00 22.30 -21.41
CA GLY A 170 -1.01 21.36 -21.92
C GLY A 170 -1.53 20.54 -23.11
N THR A 171 -0.75 20.46 -24.18
CA THR A 171 -1.11 19.69 -25.39
C THR A 171 -0.56 18.26 -25.41
N THR A 172 0.23 17.89 -24.41
CA THR A 172 0.87 16.57 -24.33
C THR A 172 -0.13 15.48 -23.93
N THR A 173 0.16 14.23 -24.29
CA THR A 173 -0.62 13.07 -23.83
C THR A 173 -0.71 13.00 -22.31
N ASN A 174 0.36 13.36 -21.59
CA ASN A 174 0.35 13.35 -20.12
C ASN A 174 -0.59 14.42 -19.54
N SER A 175 -0.68 15.59 -20.16
CA SER A 175 -1.63 16.65 -19.77
C SER A 175 -3.09 16.22 -19.99
N GLN A 176 -3.37 15.53 -21.09
CA GLN A 176 -4.71 14.98 -21.38
C GLN A 176 -5.09 13.86 -20.40
N ILE A 177 -4.15 12.98 -20.05
CA ILE A 177 -4.34 11.96 -19.00
C ILE A 177 -4.61 12.64 -17.67
N ALA A 178 -3.86 13.69 -17.31
CA ALA A 178 -4.08 14.44 -16.08
C ALA A 178 -5.48 15.06 -16.02
N GLY A 179 -5.98 15.65 -17.11
CA GLY A 179 -7.35 16.14 -17.21
C GLY A 179 -8.39 15.03 -17.07
N THR A 180 -8.16 13.86 -17.67
CA THR A 180 -9.07 12.70 -17.52
C THR A 180 -9.09 12.19 -16.08
N VAL A 181 -7.93 12.14 -15.39
CA VAL A 181 -7.85 11.78 -13.96
C VAL A 181 -8.56 12.81 -13.11
N ALA A 182 -8.33 14.11 -13.36
CA ALA A 182 -8.98 15.21 -12.65
C ALA A 182 -10.50 15.11 -12.78
N ARG A 183 -11.01 14.88 -13.99
CA ARG A 183 -12.43 14.72 -14.25
C ARG A 183 -13.02 13.50 -13.53
N MET A 184 -12.32 12.37 -13.53
CA MET A 184 -12.76 11.17 -12.81
C MET A 184 -12.90 11.43 -11.30
N VAL A 185 -11.98 12.21 -10.71
CA VAL A 185 -12.06 12.64 -9.31
C VAL A 185 -13.31 13.49 -9.07
N VAL A 186 -13.61 14.45 -9.96
CA VAL A 186 -14.83 15.30 -9.85
C VAL A 186 -16.11 14.47 -9.96
N VAL A 187 -16.25 13.66 -11.01
CA VAL A 187 -17.46 12.87 -11.23
C VAL A 187 -17.68 11.89 -10.07
N THR A 188 -16.63 11.25 -9.57
CA THR A 188 -16.73 10.37 -8.39
C THR A 188 -17.11 11.16 -7.13
N THR A 189 -16.55 12.35 -6.93
CA THR A 189 -16.92 13.25 -5.82
C THR A 189 -18.41 13.57 -5.84
N GLN A 190 -18.94 13.93 -7.02
CA GLN A 190 -20.36 14.30 -7.19
C GLN A 190 -21.29 13.11 -6.94
N GLN A 191 -20.96 11.92 -7.48
CA GLN A 191 -21.76 10.72 -7.25
C GLN A 191 -21.75 10.31 -5.77
N GLN A 192 -20.59 10.37 -5.12
CA GLN A 192 -20.48 10.05 -3.71
C GLN A 192 -21.23 11.07 -2.83
N SER A 193 -21.13 12.37 -3.13
CA SER A 193 -21.88 13.42 -2.44
C SER A 193 -23.39 13.18 -2.52
N THR A 194 -23.90 12.83 -3.72
CA THR A 194 -25.30 12.47 -3.93
C THR A 194 -25.71 11.24 -3.10
N ALA A 195 -24.88 10.20 -3.08
CA ALA A 195 -25.13 8.98 -2.31
C ALA A 195 -25.14 9.21 -0.78
N LEU A 196 -24.43 10.25 -0.30
CA LEU A 196 -24.31 10.57 1.13
C LEU A 196 -25.25 11.68 1.60
N ALA A 197 -26.04 12.30 0.72
CA ALA A 197 -26.90 13.44 1.05
C ALA A 197 -27.86 13.17 2.23
N GLY A 198 -28.32 11.92 2.38
CA GLY A 198 -29.18 11.50 3.50
C GLY A 198 -28.52 11.51 4.88
N ALA A 199 -27.20 11.64 4.97
CA ALA A 199 -26.48 11.72 6.24
C ALA A 199 -26.40 13.15 6.80
N LEU A 200 -26.63 14.17 5.98
CA LEU A 200 -26.59 15.58 6.41
C LEU A 200 -27.62 15.86 7.50
N GLY A 201 -27.20 16.56 8.56
CA GLY A 201 -28.06 16.90 9.70
C GLY A 201 -28.35 15.74 10.65
N THR A 202 -27.88 14.53 10.36
CA THR A 202 -27.92 13.40 11.30
C THR A 202 -26.76 13.48 12.30
N SER A 203 -26.78 12.65 13.35
CA SER A 203 -25.74 12.64 14.38
C SER A 203 -24.63 11.64 14.09
N ALA A 204 -23.37 12.05 14.26
CA ALA A 204 -22.23 11.16 14.35
C ALA A 204 -22.24 10.37 15.66
N ILE A 205 -21.39 9.34 15.77
CA ILE A 205 -21.34 8.48 16.97
C ILE A 205 -20.84 9.20 18.22
N ASP A 206 -20.19 10.35 18.08
CA ASP A 206 -19.76 11.23 19.17
C ASP A 206 -20.81 12.30 19.54
N GLY A 207 -21.99 12.26 18.91
CA GLY A 207 -23.10 13.18 19.15
C GLY A 207 -23.04 14.49 18.36
N THR A 208 -21.99 14.73 17.56
CA THR A 208 -21.92 15.92 16.70
C THR A 208 -22.88 15.82 15.51
N VAL A 209 -23.33 16.98 14.99
CA VAL A 209 -24.19 17.02 13.80
C VAL A 209 -23.31 16.96 12.56
N ILE A 210 -23.65 16.06 11.63
CA ILE A 210 -22.92 15.87 10.37
C ILE A 210 -23.20 17.05 9.42
N THR A 211 -22.13 17.71 8.99
CA THR A 211 -22.15 18.87 8.09
C THR A 211 -21.70 18.52 6.67
N GLN A 212 -21.90 19.45 5.72
CA GLN A 212 -21.35 19.29 4.36
C GLN A 212 -19.82 19.26 4.35
N ALA A 213 -19.17 19.97 5.27
CA ALA A 213 -17.70 19.95 5.41
C ALA A 213 -17.20 18.56 5.78
N ASP A 214 -17.92 17.87 6.68
CA ASP A 214 -17.61 16.50 7.07
C ASP A 214 -17.70 15.54 5.88
N LEU A 215 -18.79 15.63 5.10
CA LEU A 215 -18.96 14.80 3.91
C LEU A 215 -17.85 15.07 2.88
N ASN A 216 -17.52 16.34 2.61
CA ASN A 216 -16.46 16.70 1.67
C ASN A 216 -15.12 16.12 2.11
N LYS A 217 -14.78 16.23 3.39
CA LYS A 217 -13.54 15.67 3.96
C LYS A 217 -13.50 14.15 3.87
N LEU A 218 -14.62 13.47 4.15
CA LEU A 218 -14.72 12.02 3.99
C LEU A 218 -14.53 11.57 2.55
N ILE A 219 -15.16 12.27 1.59
CA ILE A 219 -15.05 11.97 0.17
C ILE A 219 -13.61 12.18 -0.31
N GLN A 220 -12.98 13.29 0.05
CA GLN A 220 -11.58 13.58 -0.29
C GLN A 220 -10.62 12.53 0.27
N ASN A 221 -10.79 12.13 1.54
CA ASN A 221 -10.01 11.05 2.14
C ASN A 221 -10.23 9.71 1.42
N LYS A 222 -11.48 9.38 1.06
CA LYS A 222 -11.77 8.14 0.33
C LYS A 222 -11.17 8.15 -1.06
N LEU A 223 -11.22 9.27 -1.78
CA LEU A 223 -10.62 9.42 -3.12
C LEU A 223 -9.12 9.15 -3.09
N LEU A 224 -8.40 9.65 -2.08
CA LEU A 224 -7.00 9.30 -1.86
C LEU A 224 -6.78 7.80 -1.63
N GLU A 225 -7.63 7.15 -0.83
CA GLU A 225 -7.57 5.71 -0.58
C GLU A 225 -7.80 4.89 -1.86
N ILE A 226 -8.72 5.33 -2.72
CA ILE A 226 -9.11 4.60 -3.93
C ILE A 226 -8.43 5.10 -5.20
N LEU A 227 -7.37 5.93 -5.11
CA LEU A 227 -6.65 6.44 -6.28
C LEU A 227 -6.27 5.35 -7.30
N PRO A 228 -5.71 4.20 -6.89
CA PRO A 228 -5.43 3.11 -7.83
C PRO A 228 -6.69 2.53 -8.51
N ALA A 229 -7.82 2.49 -7.82
CA ALA A 229 -9.09 2.03 -8.38
C ALA A 229 -9.66 3.03 -9.39
N LEU A 230 -9.55 4.34 -9.11
CA LEU A 230 -9.89 5.41 -10.07
C LEU A 230 -9.08 5.26 -11.36
N VAL A 231 -7.77 5.05 -11.25
CA VAL A 231 -6.88 4.88 -12.42
C VAL A 231 -7.18 3.58 -13.17
N THR A 232 -7.50 2.51 -12.44
CA THR A 232 -7.93 1.23 -13.05
C THR A 232 -9.22 1.41 -13.86
N ALA A 233 -10.19 2.15 -13.32
CA ALA A 233 -11.42 2.48 -14.01
C ALA A 233 -11.18 3.30 -15.30
N LEU A 234 -10.14 4.15 -15.34
CA LEU A 234 -9.76 4.87 -16.55
C LEU A 234 -9.17 3.98 -17.65
N ALA A 235 -8.64 2.81 -17.28
CA ALA A 235 -8.16 1.80 -18.22
C ALA A 235 -9.28 0.88 -18.75
N ASP A 236 -10.52 1.08 -18.31
CA ASP A 236 -11.67 0.31 -18.81
C ASP A 236 -11.84 0.52 -20.33
N PRO A 237 -12.11 -0.55 -21.10
CA PRO A 237 -12.27 -0.45 -22.56
C PRO A 237 -13.33 0.57 -23.00
N SER A 238 -14.41 0.77 -22.23
CA SER A 238 -15.44 1.77 -22.54
C SER A 238 -14.90 3.20 -22.44
N VAL A 239 -14.01 3.46 -21.49
CA VAL A 239 -13.35 4.76 -21.30
C VAL A 239 -12.29 4.98 -22.37
N LEU A 240 -11.52 3.95 -22.73
CA LEU A 240 -10.47 4.03 -23.75
C LEU A 240 -11.03 4.17 -25.17
N ALA A 241 -12.17 3.53 -25.47
CA ALA A 241 -12.81 3.57 -26.78
C ALA A 241 -13.67 4.82 -27.03
N ALA A 242 -13.92 5.63 -25.99
CA ALA A 242 -14.74 6.84 -26.10
C ALA A 242 -14.03 7.92 -26.93
N ALA A 243 -14.53 8.18 -28.14
CA ALA A 243 -13.91 9.08 -29.12
C ALA A 243 -14.42 10.53 -29.08
N THR A 244 -15.49 10.82 -28.33
CA THR A 244 -16.07 12.17 -28.20
C THR A 244 -16.13 12.60 -26.74
N PRO A 245 -16.10 13.91 -26.43
CA PRO A 245 -16.22 14.40 -25.05
C PRO A 245 -17.48 13.87 -24.34
N ALA A 246 -18.63 13.85 -25.02
CA ALA A 246 -19.88 13.34 -24.46
C ALA A 246 -19.84 11.82 -24.17
N ALA A 247 -19.23 11.03 -25.07
CA ALA A 247 -19.05 9.59 -24.84
C ALA A 247 -18.07 9.34 -23.68
N LYS A 248 -17.02 10.16 -23.59
CA LYS A 248 -16.03 10.08 -22.51
C LYS A 248 -16.68 10.37 -21.16
N GLU A 249 -17.46 11.44 -21.07
CA GLU A 249 -18.20 11.82 -19.86
C GLU A 249 -19.18 10.71 -19.44
N THR A 250 -19.90 10.11 -20.40
CA THR A 250 -20.82 8.99 -20.13
C THR A 250 -20.08 7.78 -19.57
N ALA A 251 -18.92 7.43 -20.15
CA ALA A 251 -18.10 6.31 -19.69
C ALA A 251 -17.51 6.58 -18.30
N LEU A 252 -17.01 7.79 -18.04
CA LEU A 252 -16.51 8.19 -16.71
C LEU A 252 -17.61 8.14 -15.66
N LEU A 253 -18.82 8.61 -15.97
CA LEU A 253 -19.97 8.53 -15.08
C LEU A 253 -20.35 7.09 -14.76
N ALA A 254 -20.36 6.20 -15.76
CA ALA A 254 -20.63 4.78 -15.54
C ALA A 254 -19.60 4.14 -14.60
N GLN A 255 -18.32 4.43 -14.81
CA GLN A 255 -17.25 3.93 -13.93
C GLN A 255 -17.30 4.53 -12.53
N ALA A 256 -17.60 5.82 -12.40
CA ALA A 256 -17.75 6.48 -11.11
C ALA A 256 -18.91 5.86 -10.31
N ASN A 257 -20.04 5.57 -10.97
CA ASN A 257 -21.16 4.87 -10.35
C ASN A 257 -20.77 3.46 -9.89
N ALA A 258 -19.99 2.72 -10.68
CA ALA A 258 -19.50 1.39 -10.29
C ALA A 258 -18.60 1.47 -9.05
N LEU A 259 -17.72 2.48 -8.98
CA LEU A 259 -16.85 2.70 -7.81
C LEU A 259 -17.65 3.11 -6.57
N VAL A 260 -18.64 3.98 -6.71
CA VAL A 260 -19.50 4.41 -5.58
C VAL A 260 -20.42 3.28 -5.10
N ALA A 261 -20.88 2.40 -6.00
CA ALA A 261 -21.73 1.27 -5.65
C ALA A 261 -20.97 0.09 -5.02
N SER A 262 -19.66 -0.01 -5.28
CA SER A 262 -18.83 -1.09 -4.74
C SER A 262 -18.56 -0.89 -3.24
N PRO A 263 -18.71 -1.94 -2.41
CA PRO A 263 -18.45 -1.86 -0.97
C PRO A 263 -16.98 -1.59 -0.62
N ASP A 264 -16.05 -1.88 -1.55
CA ASP A 264 -14.61 -1.68 -1.32
C ASP A 264 -14.20 -0.22 -1.61
N THR A 265 -14.91 0.46 -2.52
CA THR A 265 -14.51 1.78 -3.02
C THR A 265 -15.48 2.91 -2.69
N GLY A 266 -16.77 2.62 -2.49
CA GLY A 266 -17.78 3.60 -2.13
C GLY A 266 -17.90 3.85 -0.63
N LEU A 267 -18.32 5.05 -0.25
CA LEU A 267 -18.81 5.34 1.10
C LEU A 267 -20.32 5.07 1.18
N THR A 268 -20.79 4.57 2.31
CA THR A 268 -22.22 4.37 2.59
C THR A 268 -22.70 5.40 3.60
N ALA A 269 -24.00 5.77 3.54
CA ALA A 269 -24.58 6.69 4.51
C ALA A 269 -24.44 6.20 5.97
N SER A 270 -24.49 4.88 6.19
CA SER A 270 -24.31 4.27 7.51
C SER A 270 -22.85 4.32 8.01
N ALA A 271 -21.86 4.41 7.12
CA ALA A 271 -20.46 4.61 7.50
C ALA A 271 -20.19 6.01 8.05
N VAL A 272 -20.94 7.02 7.57
CA VAL A 272 -20.66 8.45 7.83
C VAL A 272 -20.57 8.75 9.31
N ALA A 273 -21.52 8.27 10.12
CA ALA A 273 -21.56 8.58 11.54
C ALA A 273 -20.27 8.18 12.28
N THR A 274 -19.68 7.04 11.93
CA THR A 274 -18.42 6.57 12.50
C THR A 274 -17.24 7.36 11.96
N LEU A 275 -17.20 7.58 10.65
CA LEU A 275 -16.07 8.26 10.01
C LEU A 275 -15.96 9.75 10.38
N VAL A 276 -17.09 10.43 10.58
CA VAL A 276 -17.11 11.81 11.10
C VAL A 276 -16.55 11.87 12.52
N ALA A 277 -16.96 10.97 13.41
CA ALA A 277 -16.40 10.94 14.76
C ALA A 277 -14.89 10.63 14.79
N ILE A 278 -14.41 9.79 13.87
CA ILE A 278 -12.97 9.56 13.69
C ILE A 278 -12.26 10.86 13.29
N ASN A 279 -12.82 11.60 12.33
CA ASN A 279 -12.27 12.90 11.90
C ASN A 279 -12.28 13.93 13.03
N ASN A 280 -13.35 13.98 13.84
CA ASN A 280 -13.46 14.90 14.96
C ASN A 280 -12.39 14.66 16.03
N GLN A 281 -12.18 13.40 16.43
CA GLN A 281 -11.11 13.08 17.39
C GLN A 281 -9.73 13.43 16.83
N THR A 282 -9.50 13.16 15.54
CA THR A 282 -8.19 13.38 14.91
C THR A 282 -7.94 14.83 14.51
N ALA A 283 -8.95 15.70 14.57
CA ALA A 283 -8.81 17.15 14.46
C ALA A 283 -8.63 17.85 15.83
N SER A 284 -8.84 17.14 16.94
CA SER A 284 -8.81 17.74 18.28
C SER A 284 -7.45 18.31 18.64
N THR A 285 -7.44 19.55 19.14
CA THR A 285 -6.26 20.23 19.70
C THR A 285 -6.23 20.15 21.24
N SER A 286 -7.19 19.45 21.83
CA SER A 286 -7.28 19.32 23.29
C SER A 286 -6.07 18.56 23.84
N PRO A 287 -5.42 19.04 24.91
CA PRO A 287 -4.26 18.37 25.50
C PRO A 287 -4.57 16.91 25.85
N VAL A 288 -3.68 16.00 25.47
CA VAL A 288 -3.78 14.59 25.90
C VAL A 288 -3.27 14.49 27.33
N VAL A 289 -4.08 13.89 28.21
CA VAL A 289 -3.60 13.50 29.53
C VAL A 289 -2.63 12.35 29.35
N ALA A 290 -1.40 12.50 29.84
CA ALA A 290 -0.41 11.43 29.79
C ALA A 290 -0.94 10.22 30.57
N GLU A 291 -1.20 9.12 29.86
CA GLU A 291 -1.56 7.86 30.50
C GLU A 291 -0.33 7.22 31.15
N THR A 292 -0.54 6.48 32.23
CA THR A 292 0.53 5.67 32.82
C THR A 292 0.86 4.54 31.85
N PRO A 293 2.13 4.39 31.40
CA PRO A 293 2.51 3.32 30.50
C PRO A 293 2.21 1.95 31.11
N THR A 294 1.45 1.13 30.38
CA THR A 294 1.11 -0.24 30.78
C THR A 294 1.37 -1.21 29.62
N ALA A 295 1.49 -2.50 29.93
CA ALA A 295 1.59 -3.53 28.91
C ALA A 295 0.31 -3.52 28.04
N GLY A 296 0.49 -3.56 26.73
CA GLY A 296 -0.55 -3.30 25.76
C GLY A 296 -0.46 -4.16 24.52
N GLY A 297 -1.45 -3.99 23.64
CA GLY A 297 -1.64 -4.83 22.47
C GLY A 297 -2.66 -4.22 21.52
N ASN A 298 -2.47 -4.45 20.23
CA ASN A 298 -3.35 -3.97 19.17
C ASN A 298 -3.56 -5.11 18.17
N LEU A 299 -4.74 -5.76 18.20
CA LEU A 299 -5.14 -6.72 17.16
C LEU A 299 -5.38 -5.96 15.86
N ARG A 300 -4.41 -6.02 14.95
CA ARG A 300 -4.41 -5.30 13.68
C ARG A 300 -5.09 -6.08 12.56
N LEU A 301 -5.11 -7.40 12.63
CA LEU A 301 -5.79 -8.24 11.66
C LEU A 301 -6.32 -9.50 12.32
N LEU A 302 -7.51 -9.92 11.93
CA LEU A 302 -8.08 -11.22 12.22
C LEU A 302 -8.83 -11.72 10.98
N ASN A 303 -8.49 -12.90 10.49
CA ASN A 303 -9.36 -13.66 9.60
C ASN A 303 -9.71 -14.96 10.31
N TYR A 304 -10.94 -15.11 10.76
CA TYR A 304 -11.39 -16.27 11.50
C TYR A 304 -12.48 -17.00 10.74
N SER A 305 -12.25 -18.26 10.37
CA SER A 305 -13.30 -19.14 9.85
C SER A 305 -13.81 -20.06 10.95
N ASN A 306 -12.90 -20.63 11.73
CA ASN A 306 -13.17 -21.43 12.93
C ASN A 306 -11.88 -21.52 13.78
N SER A 307 -11.95 -22.13 14.96
CA SER A 307 -10.80 -22.28 15.87
C SER A 307 -9.62 -23.05 15.27
N ALA A 308 -9.84 -23.87 14.24
CA ALA A 308 -8.78 -24.58 13.52
C ALA A 308 -8.21 -23.78 12.33
N ASN A 309 -8.96 -22.80 11.79
CA ASN A 309 -8.62 -22.07 10.57
C ASN A 309 -8.79 -20.56 10.78
N TRP A 310 -7.67 -19.91 11.07
CA TRP A 310 -7.64 -18.48 11.34
C TRP A 310 -6.26 -17.88 11.08
N SER A 311 -6.18 -16.57 10.96
CA SER A 311 -4.91 -15.83 10.98
C SER A 311 -5.07 -14.53 11.75
N SER A 312 -3.99 -14.07 12.38
CA SER A 312 -3.98 -12.80 13.10
C SER A 312 -2.65 -12.06 12.98
N ARG A 313 -2.71 -10.73 13.13
CA ARG A 313 -1.55 -9.85 13.30
C ARG A 313 -1.80 -8.96 14.50
N ILE A 314 -0.89 -8.97 15.46
CA ILE A 314 -1.00 -8.21 16.70
C ILE A 314 0.31 -7.46 16.93
N ASN A 315 0.23 -6.18 17.29
CA ASN A 315 1.37 -5.43 17.81
C ASN A 315 1.25 -5.39 19.33
N VAL A 316 2.24 -5.90 20.05
CA VAL A 316 2.26 -5.92 21.52
C VAL A 316 3.37 -5.06 22.08
N GLN A 317 3.20 -4.61 23.32
CA GLN A 317 4.16 -3.79 24.04
C GLN A 317 4.18 -4.27 25.49
N THR A 318 5.36 -4.56 26.03
CA THR A 318 5.52 -4.66 27.50
C THR A 318 5.39 -3.27 28.13
N ALA A 319 5.24 -3.19 29.46
CA ALA A 319 5.19 -1.88 30.15
C ALA A 319 6.46 -1.04 29.91
N ALA A 320 7.63 -1.70 29.85
CA ALA A 320 8.89 -1.04 29.51
C ALA A 320 8.89 -0.50 28.07
N GLN A 321 8.39 -1.27 27.11
CA GLN A 321 8.28 -0.84 25.71
C GLN A 321 7.25 0.28 25.49
N ALA A 322 6.20 0.33 26.30
CA ALA A 322 5.21 1.41 26.28
C ALA A 322 5.74 2.72 26.87
N THR A 323 6.83 2.67 27.63
CA THR A 323 7.45 3.87 28.21
C THR A 323 8.37 4.53 27.18
N PRO A 324 8.16 5.82 26.82
CA PRO A 324 9.03 6.50 25.88
C PRO A 324 10.49 6.52 26.35
N ASP A 325 11.42 6.18 25.44
CA ASP A 325 12.85 6.31 25.70
C ASP A 325 13.30 7.78 25.70
N SER A 326 14.61 8.03 25.95
CA SER A 326 15.18 9.38 25.98
C SER A 326 15.01 10.16 24.68
N SER A 327 14.73 9.47 23.57
CA SER A 327 14.47 10.06 22.26
C SER A 327 12.97 10.21 21.98
N GLY A 328 12.10 9.91 22.95
CA GLY A 328 10.65 10.04 22.84
C GLY A 328 9.96 8.87 22.12
N PHE A 329 10.65 7.75 21.91
CA PHE A 329 10.10 6.58 21.22
C PHE A 329 9.58 5.53 22.19
N THR A 330 8.35 5.07 21.92
CA THR A 330 7.82 3.79 22.41
C THR A 330 8.16 2.69 21.41
N ARG A 331 8.10 1.44 21.88
CA ARG A 331 8.52 0.25 21.13
C ARG A 331 7.38 -0.75 21.06
N SER A 332 7.29 -1.52 19.99
CA SER A 332 6.31 -2.60 19.90
C SER A 332 6.85 -3.78 19.11
N VAL A 333 6.40 -4.98 19.44
CA VAL A 333 6.75 -6.19 18.71
C VAL A 333 5.54 -6.67 17.93
N GLN A 334 5.73 -6.90 16.63
CA GLN A 334 4.73 -7.52 15.79
C GLN A 334 4.73 -9.04 15.95
N ARG A 335 3.54 -9.62 16.10
CA ARG A 335 3.29 -11.06 16.16
C ARG A 335 2.27 -11.46 15.12
N ARG A 336 2.60 -12.47 14.31
CA ARG A 336 1.70 -13.04 13.31
C ARG A 336 1.49 -14.52 13.59
N TYR A 337 0.25 -14.95 13.40
CA TYR A 337 -0.16 -16.32 13.55
C TYR A 337 -1.05 -16.74 12.39
N SER A 338 -0.93 -17.97 11.94
CA SER A 338 -1.90 -18.61 11.05
C SER A 338 -2.09 -20.06 11.45
N SER A 339 -3.33 -20.45 11.67
CA SER A 339 -3.73 -21.83 11.90
C SER A 339 -4.36 -22.41 10.64
N ASN A 340 -3.90 -23.58 10.23
CA ASN A 340 -4.58 -24.41 9.24
C ASN A 340 -4.85 -25.77 9.87
N SER A 341 -6.12 -26.19 9.90
CA SER A 341 -6.51 -27.46 10.51
C SER A 341 -5.99 -27.65 11.96
N GLY A 342 -5.88 -26.55 12.71
CA GLY A 342 -5.39 -26.55 14.11
C GLY A 342 -3.87 -26.40 14.28
N HIS A 343 -3.10 -26.44 13.19
CA HIS A 343 -1.65 -26.28 13.25
C HIS A 343 -1.25 -24.80 13.10
N ILE A 344 -0.78 -24.22 14.20
CA ILE A 344 -0.48 -22.78 14.30
C ILE A 344 0.96 -22.50 13.89
N ALA A 345 1.18 -21.76 12.81
CA ALA A 345 2.46 -21.15 12.46
C ALA A 345 2.60 -19.77 13.13
N ALA A 346 3.82 -19.40 13.53
CA ALA A 346 4.13 -18.11 14.15
C ALA A 346 5.34 -17.42 13.50
N TRP A 347 5.27 -16.11 13.26
CA TRP A 347 6.36 -15.31 12.68
C TRP A 347 6.22 -13.81 12.97
N THR A 348 7.23 -13.00 12.61
CA THR A 348 7.23 -11.54 12.84
C THR A 348 7.31 -10.69 11.59
N SER A 349 7.81 -11.23 10.47
CA SER A 349 8.11 -10.45 9.27
C SER A 349 6.88 -9.78 8.66
N ILE A 350 7.17 -8.86 7.74
CA ILE A 350 6.17 -8.03 7.09
C ILE A 350 5.49 -8.79 5.94
N GLY A 351 6.10 -9.87 5.46
CA GLY A 351 5.55 -10.80 4.49
C GLY A 351 4.28 -11.52 4.97
N GLY A 352 3.44 -11.91 4.02
CA GLY A 352 2.11 -12.49 4.28
C GLY A 352 2.10 -13.91 4.86
N SER A 353 3.26 -14.58 4.94
CA SER A 353 3.37 -15.98 5.32
C SER A 353 4.72 -16.29 5.97
N PRO A 354 4.84 -17.38 6.75
CA PRO A 354 6.08 -17.72 7.46
C PRO A 354 7.31 -17.88 6.55
N ASN A 355 7.13 -18.32 5.31
CA ASN A 355 8.22 -18.45 4.33
C ASN A 355 8.84 -17.12 3.88
N ARG A 356 8.11 -16.03 4.08
CA ARG A 356 8.58 -14.68 3.80
C ARG A 356 9.25 -14.04 5.02
N GLN A 357 9.61 -14.82 6.05
CA GLN A 357 10.42 -14.31 7.15
C GLN A 357 11.82 -13.92 6.70
N ALA A 358 12.38 -14.66 5.74
CA ALA A 358 13.73 -14.47 5.25
C ALA A 358 13.86 -13.35 4.20
N ASP A 359 12.79 -12.61 3.91
CA ASP A 359 12.88 -11.41 3.10
C ASP A 359 13.93 -10.45 3.69
N LEU A 360 14.79 -9.93 2.82
CA LEU A 360 15.81 -8.94 3.14
C LEU A 360 15.44 -7.59 2.55
N HIS A 361 15.66 -6.53 3.31
CA HIS A 361 15.49 -5.15 2.85
C HIS A 361 16.75 -4.33 3.09
N PHE A 362 16.97 -3.33 2.25
CA PHE A 362 18.08 -2.39 2.41
C PHE A 362 17.68 -1.28 3.40
N ASN A 363 18.25 -1.28 4.60
CA ASN A 363 17.91 -0.32 5.66
C ASN A 363 18.57 1.07 5.50
N GLY A 364 19.25 1.31 4.37
CA GLY A 364 20.08 2.50 4.11
C GLY A 364 21.59 2.25 4.26
N SER A 365 21.99 1.13 4.87
CA SER A 365 23.41 0.77 5.06
C SER A 365 23.72 -0.67 4.66
N SER A 366 22.83 -1.61 4.94
CA SER A 366 23.03 -3.04 4.72
C SER A 366 21.71 -3.74 4.40
N TRP A 367 21.81 -4.93 3.81
CA TRP A 367 20.67 -5.82 3.59
C TRP A 367 20.42 -6.64 4.85
N VAL A 368 19.32 -6.35 5.53
CA VAL A 368 18.94 -6.95 6.81
C VAL A 368 17.58 -7.64 6.69
N GLY A 369 17.32 -8.62 7.54
CA GLY A 369 16.00 -9.23 7.69
C GLY A 369 15.32 -8.77 8.97
N CYS A 370 14.01 -8.94 9.05
CA CYS A 370 13.30 -8.69 10.31
C CYS A 370 13.60 -9.82 11.31
N ALA A 371 14.30 -9.49 12.39
CA ALA A 371 14.54 -10.46 13.46
C ALA A 371 13.22 -10.91 14.12
N LEU A 372 13.23 -12.09 14.73
CA LEU A 372 12.15 -12.48 15.63
C LEU A 372 12.15 -11.52 16.82
N ASN A 373 10.95 -11.11 17.23
CA ASN A 373 10.74 -10.17 18.32
C ASN A 373 11.43 -8.80 18.14
N SER A 374 11.74 -8.41 16.89
CA SER A 374 12.27 -7.08 16.58
C SER A 374 11.29 -5.97 17.00
N GLU A 375 11.83 -4.88 17.50
CA GLU A 375 11.05 -3.74 17.96
C GLU A 375 10.84 -2.71 16.85
N ASP A 376 9.58 -2.43 16.54
CA ASP A 376 9.16 -1.26 15.78
C ASP A 376 9.15 -0.04 16.71
N LYS A 377 9.62 1.10 16.22
CA LYS A 377 9.66 2.36 16.98
C LYS A 377 8.49 3.25 16.60
N ASN A 378 7.87 3.89 17.59
CA ASN A 378 6.78 4.84 17.39
C ASN A 378 6.95 6.03 18.33
N THR A 379 6.77 7.27 17.88
CA THR A 379 6.67 8.40 18.83
C THR A 379 5.39 8.27 19.65
N ALA A 380 5.38 8.84 20.85
CA ALA A 380 4.14 9.05 21.58
C ALA A 380 3.10 9.79 20.71
N ARG A 381 1.82 9.47 20.90
CA ARG A 381 0.73 10.11 20.14
C ARG A 381 0.44 11.50 20.70
N ASN A 382 0.22 12.47 19.82
CA ASN A 382 -0.24 13.80 20.21
C ASN A 382 -1.78 13.88 20.32
N ALA A 383 -2.33 15.09 20.56
CA ALA A 383 -3.78 15.37 20.67
C ALA A 383 -4.62 14.90 19.48
N GLN A 384 -4.05 15.02 18.28
CA GLN A 384 -4.66 14.58 17.03
C GLN A 384 -4.51 13.06 16.80
N GLY A 385 -3.88 12.35 17.73
CA GLY A 385 -3.56 10.93 17.61
C GLY A 385 -2.37 10.63 16.69
N ASN A 386 -1.61 11.63 16.26
CA ASN A 386 -0.49 11.49 15.32
C ASN A 386 0.74 10.89 15.98
N SER A 387 1.43 10.00 15.28
CA SER A 387 2.69 9.37 15.69
C SER A 387 3.52 9.01 14.45
N THR A 388 4.83 9.22 14.49
CA THR A 388 5.76 8.70 13.48
C THR A 388 6.16 7.28 13.81
N TYR A 389 6.44 6.46 12.81
CA TYR A 389 6.86 5.08 13.01
C TYR A 389 8.05 4.69 12.13
N ASN A 390 8.80 3.71 12.63
CA ASN A 390 9.86 3.01 11.92
C ASN A 390 9.68 1.51 12.18
N THR A 391 9.32 0.78 11.13
CA THR A 391 9.06 -0.66 11.19
C THR A 391 10.28 -1.41 10.72
N CYS A 392 10.70 -2.42 11.49
CA CYS A 392 11.77 -3.35 11.12
C CYS A 392 13.01 -2.66 10.51
N ASP A 393 13.60 -1.71 11.24
CA ASP A 393 14.84 -1.03 10.84
C ASP A 393 14.81 -0.49 9.41
N ASN A 394 14.01 0.57 9.21
CA ASN A 394 13.83 1.27 7.93
C ASN A 394 13.24 0.43 6.79
N PHE A 395 12.64 -0.73 7.05
CA PHE A 395 11.81 -1.38 6.02
C PHE A 395 10.72 -0.43 5.52
N GLU A 396 10.04 0.23 6.45
CA GLU A 396 9.05 1.27 6.17
C GLU A 396 9.08 2.30 7.29
N THR A 397 9.08 3.57 6.92
CA THR A 397 8.87 4.68 7.87
C THR A 397 7.67 5.49 7.43
N GLY A 398 6.99 6.12 8.38
CA GLY A 398 5.81 6.90 8.06
C GLY A 398 5.18 7.60 9.25
N THR A 399 3.97 8.10 9.03
CA THR A 399 3.12 8.70 10.06
C THR A 399 1.84 7.90 10.21
N SER A 400 1.23 7.96 11.39
CA SER A 400 -0.07 7.35 11.65
C SER A 400 -0.91 8.25 12.53
N ASN A 401 -2.21 8.32 12.27
CA ASN A 401 -3.18 8.94 13.16
C ASN A 401 -4.05 7.85 13.83
N ARG A 402 -4.69 8.17 14.95
CA ARG A 402 -5.56 7.22 15.66
C ARG A 402 -6.70 7.93 16.35
N ALA A 403 -7.92 7.48 16.09
CA ALA A 403 -9.08 7.73 16.94
C ALA A 403 -9.33 6.52 17.84
N THR A 404 -9.73 6.74 19.10
CA THR A 404 -9.96 5.70 20.10
C THR A 404 -11.37 5.82 20.67
N PHE A 405 -12.10 4.71 20.65
CA PHE A 405 -13.47 4.63 21.15
C PHE A 405 -13.55 3.57 22.24
N ASP A 406 -14.19 3.90 23.36
CA ASP A 406 -14.56 2.92 24.38
C ASP A 406 -15.65 2.00 23.81
N ILE A 407 -15.45 0.70 23.98
CA ILE A 407 -16.38 -0.34 23.57
C ILE A 407 -16.76 -1.25 24.74
N GLY A 408 -16.34 -0.93 25.96
CA GLY A 408 -16.75 -1.65 27.16
C GLY A 408 -18.28 -1.74 27.27
N GLY A 409 -18.79 -2.94 27.52
CA GLY A 409 -20.22 -3.23 27.60
C GLY A 409 -20.94 -3.39 26.25
N LYS A 410 -20.32 -3.01 25.12
CA LYS A 410 -20.90 -3.28 23.78
C LYS A 410 -20.78 -4.75 23.42
N THR A 411 -21.75 -5.27 22.66
CA THR A 411 -21.66 -6.65 22.15
C THR A 411 -20.51 -6.79 21.15
N MET A 412 -19.81 -7.92 21.15
CA MET A 412 -18.73 -8.17 20.19
C MET A 412 -19.25 -8.14 18.75
N ALA A 413 -20.44 -8.70 18.52
CA ALA A 413 -21.09 -8.72 17.20
C ALA A 413 -21.35 -7.30 16.69
N SER A 414 -21.95 -6.42 17.50
CA SER A 414 -22.24 -5.04 17.07
C SER A 414 -20.98 -4.26 16.72
N VAL A 415 -19.91 -4.39 17.51
CA VAL A 415 -18.65 -3.70 17.23
C VAL A 415 -18.02 -4.18 15.92
N ILE A 416 -18.04 -5.48 15.63
CA ILE A 416 -17.53 -6.00 14.36
C ILE A 416 -18.41 -5.53 13.18
N THR A 417 -19.72 -5.47 13.37
CA THR A 417 -20.64 -4.87 12.38
C THR A 417 -20.30 -3.40 12.13
N ASP A 418 -20.15 -2.59 13.18
CA ASP A 418 -19.81 -1.16 13.05
C ASP A 418 -18.47 -0.94 12.32
N VAL A 419 -17.47 -1.78 12.61
CA VAL A 419 -16.17 -1.79 11.92
C VAL A 419 -16.35 -2.04 10.42
N ARG A 420 -17.16 -3.05 10.05
CA ARG A 420 -17.43 -3.38 8.64
C ARG A 420 -18.22 -2.30 7.94
N THR A 421 -19.26 -1.77 8.59
CA THR A 421 -20.07 -0.68 8.06
C THR A 421 -19.23 0.57 7.80
N ALA A 422 -18.23 0.85 8.64
CA ALA A 422 -17.28 1.95 8.44
C ALA A 422 -16.22 1.68 7.33
N GLY A 423 -16.29 0.55 6.62
CA GLY A 423 -15.40 0.21 5.50
C GLY A 423 -14.10 -0.52 5.88
N TYR A 424 -13.96 -0.95 7.14
CA TYR A 424 -12.76 -1.64 7.59
C TYR A 424 -12.92 -3.16 7.49
N THR A 425 -12.07 -3.80 6.71
CA THR A 425 -12.17 -5.24 6.38
C THR A 425 -11.19 -6.13 7.15
N ASN A 426 -10.27 -5.54 7.90
CA ASN A 426 -9.15 -6.23 8.53
C ASN A 426 -9.52 -7.11 9.73
N LEU A 427 -10.74 -7.02 10.26
CA LEU A 427 -11.27 -7.89 11.32
C LEU A 427 -12.47 -8.69 10.78
N SER A 428 -12.25 -9.95 10.42
CA SER A 428 -13.19 -10.81 9.70
C SER A 428 -13.52 -12.09 10.50
N ILE A 429 -14.81 -12.38 10.65
CA ILE A 429 -15.36 -13.61 11.27
C ILE A 429 -16.37 -14.23 10.29
N GLY A 430 -15.98 -15.36 9.69
CA GLY A 430 -16.73 -16.01 8.61
C GLY A 430 -17.00 -15.05 7.45
N ASP A 431 -18.25 -14.99 6.99
CA ASP A 431 -18.72 -14.05 5.98
C ASP A 431 -19.11 -12.67 6.56
N ASN A 432 -19.01 -12.48 7.88
CA ASN A 432 -19.36 -11.25 8.61
C ASN A 432 -20.83 -10.83 8.50
N THR A 433 -21.71 -11.72 8.05
CA THR A 433 -23.15 -11.45 8.10
C THR A 433 -23.62 -11.37 9.54
N ALA A 434 -24.69 -10.61 9.79
CA ALA A 434 -25.29 -10.52 11.13
C ALA A 434 -25.65 -11.91 11.70
N ALA A 435 -26.10 -12.83 10.84
CA ALA A 435 -26.39 -14.21 11.21
C ALA A 435 -25.13 -14.96 11.67
N THR A 436 -24.04 -14.90 10.91
CA THR A 436 -22.76 -15.51 11.28
C THR A 436 -22.20 -14.91 12.56
N LEU A 437 -22.18 -13.59 12.70
CA LEU A 437 -21.69 -12.92 13.90
C LEU A 437 -22.52 -13.30 15.13
N THR A 438 -23.85 -13.36 15.01
CA THR A 438 -24.74 -13.79 16.09
C THR A 438 -24.48 -15.25 16.49
N SER A 439 -24.31 -16.14 15.51
CA SER A 439 -24.01 -17.55 15.74
C SER A 439 -22.68 -17.75 16.47
N VAL A 440 -21.62 -17.05 16.03
CA VAL A 440 -20.27 -17.21 16.57
C VAL A 440 -20.06 -16.47 17.89
N LEU A 441 -20.54 -15.22 17.99
CA LEU A 441 -20.25 -14.33 19.12
C LEU A 441 -21.40 -14.27 20.15
N GLY A 442 -22.64 -14.54 19.73
CA GLY A 442 -23.83 -14.43 20.58
C GLY A 442 -24.00 -13.03 21.18
N SER A 443 -24.50 -12.97 22.42
CA SER A 443 -24.67 -11.74 23.19
C SER A 443 -23.43 -11.34 24.01
N THR A 444 -22.27 -11.95 23.75
CA THR A 444 -21.03 -11.69 24.51
C THR A 444 -20.62 -10.23 24.35
N THR A 445 -20.31 -9.56 25.46
CA THR A 445 -19.89 -8.16 25.48
C THR A 445 -18.40 -8.02 25.73
N PHE A 446 -17.84 -6.89 25.29
CA PHE A 446 -16.50 -6.50 25.67
C PHE A 446 -16.46 -6.05 27.14
N PRO A 447 -15.44 -6.45 27.93
CA PRO A 447 -15.29 -6.00 29.31
C PRO A 447 -14.94 -4.50 29.39
N THR A 448 -15.16 -3.88 30.56
CA THR A 448 -14.75 -2.49 30.84
C THR A 448 -13.26 -2.27 30.55
N GLY A 449 -12.88 -1.16 29.90
CA GLY A 449 -11.50 -0.87 29.50
C GLY A 449 -11.10 -1.51 28.16
N SER A 450 -12.06 -2.09 27.43
CA SER A 450 -11.88 -2.47 26.04
C SER A 450 -12.04 -1.27 25.13
N SER A 451 -11.15 -1.13 24.16
CA SER A 451 -11.16 -0.01 23.21
C SER A 451 -11.01 -0.50 21.77
N LEU A 452 -11.66 0.23 20.87
CA LEU A 452 -11.49 0.13 19.42
C LEU A 452 -10.70 1.34 18.92
N HIS A 453 -9.63 1.09 18.18
CA HIS A 453 -8.81 2.11 17.56
C HIS A 453 -9.04 2.10 16.06
N TYR A 454 -9.47 3.21 15.48
CA TYR A 454 -9.40 3.41 14.04
C TYR A 454 -8.10 4.11 13.72
N GLN A 455 -7.24 3.47 12.94
CA GLN A 455 -5.90 3.95 12.67
C GLN A 455 -5.63 3.98 11.17
N SER A 456 -5.21 5.14 10.67
CA SER A 456 -4.59 5.31 9.36
C SER A 456 -3.08 5.32 9.50
N ALA A 457 -2.38 4.77 8.52
CA ALA A 457 -0.93 4.84 8.40
C ALA A 457 -0.57 5.28 6.99
N THR A 458 0.31 6.27 6.90
CA THR A 458 0.87 6.78 5.64
C THR A 458 2.35 6.50 5.61
N PRO A 459 2.79 5.51 4.81
CA PRO A 459 4.19 5.31 4.52
C PRO A 459 4.79 6.55 3.86
N LEU A 460 5.92 7.03 4.37
CA LEU A 460 6.74 8.09 3.77
C LEU A 460 7.93 7.51 3.03
N THR A 461 8.46 6.37 3.49
CA THR A 461 9.52 5.62 2.81
C THR A 461 9.21 4.14 2.79
N ALA A 462 9.71 3.45 1.76
CA ALA A 462 9.67 1.99 1.67
C ALA A 462 11.02 1.49 1.13
N ALA A 463 11.58 0.47 1.77
CA ALA A 463 12.87 -0.09 1.38
C ALA A 463 12.78 -1.00 0.15
N PHE A 464 13.88 -1.06 -0.61
CA PHE A 464 14.07 -2.13 -1.57
C PHE A 464 14.17 -3.46 -0.85
N THR A 465 13.37 -4.44 -1.28
CA THR A 465 13.21 -5.73 -0.60
C THR A 465 13.28 -6.88 -1.60
N TYR A 466 13.84 -8.02 -1.20
CA TYR A 466 13.76 -9.27 -1.98
C TYR A 466 13.79 -10.50 -1.08
N TYR A 467 13.29 -11.63 -1.59
CA TYR A 467 13.41 -12.93 -0.94
C TYR A 467 14.68 -13.64 -1.48
N PRO A 468 15.62 -14.07 -0.62
CA PRO A 468 16.88 -14.70 -1.06
C PRO A 468 16.74 -16.19 -1.42
N GLY A 469 15.53 -16.76 -1.38
CA GLY A 469 15.28 -18.16 -1.75
C GLY A 469 15.48 -18.42 -3.25
N ILE A 470 15.90 -19.65 -3.58
CA ILE A 470 16.24 -20.06 -4.94
C ILE A 470 15.05 -20.06 -5.92
N GLY A 471 13.80 -20.12 -5.45
CA GLY A 471 12.61 -19.98 -6.27
C GLY A 471 12.36 -18.53 -6.74
N ASN A 472 13.08 -17.56 -6.18
CA ASN A 472 12.97 -16.14 -6.52
C ASN A 472 14.06 -15.66 -7.48
N LEU A 473 14.86 -16.58 -8.03
CA LEU A 473 15.89 -16.27 -9.01
C LEU A 473 15.28 -15.87 -10.35
N VAL A 474 15.87 -14.83 -10.93
CA VAL A 474 15.57 -14.41 -12.30
C VAL A 474 16.23 -15.40 -13.25
N LYS A 475 15.48 -15.83 -14.27
CA LYS A 475 15.97 -16.70 -15.32
C LYS A 475 16.20 -15.94 -16.61
N GLN A 476 17.14 -16.43 -17.41
CA GLN A 476 17.44 -15.96 -18.75
C GLN A 476 17.56 -17.14 -19.71
N TYR A 477 17.24 -16.87 -20.97
CA TYR A 477 17.48 -17.80 -22.06
C TYR A 477 18.81 -17.47 -22.75
N SER A 478 19.30 -18.40 -23.57
CA SER A 478 20.46 -18.21 -24.43
C SER A 478 20.24 -17.09 -25.43
N THR A 479 21.31 -16.67 -26.11
CA THR A 479 21.20 -15.62 -27.13
C THR A 479 20.33 -16.08 -28.31
N GLU A 480 20.39 -17.36 -28.68
CA GLU A 480 19.64 -17.98 -29.77
C GLU A 480 18.13 -17.98 -29.49
N VAL A 481 17.73 -18.32 -28.26
CA VAL A 481 16.32 -18.32 -27.86
C VAL A 481 15.80 -16.89 -27.62
N SER A 482 16.61 -16.04 -27.01
CA SER A 482 16.27 -14.63 -26.74
C SER A 482 16.14 -13.79 -28.02
N ALA A 483 16.83 -14.18 -29.09
CA ALA A 483 16.69 -13.56 -30.41
C ALA A 483 15.28 -13.73 -31.01
N GLY A 484 14.51 -14.71 -30.55
CA GLY A 484 13.15 -14.98 -31.01
C GLY A 484 13.10 -15.37 -32.50
N GLY A 485 12.03 -14.96 -33.19
CA GLY A 485 11.83 -15.19 -34.62
C GLY A 485 10.74 -16.21 -34.94
N THR A 486 10.56 -16.45 -36.24
CA THR A 486 9.54 -17.38 -36.74
C THR A 486 9.98 -18.82 -36.55
N ALA A 487 9.25 -19.58 -35.75
CA ALA A 487 9.63 -20.95 -35.39
C ALA A 487 9.68 -21.89 -36.62
N SER A 488 8.80 -21.71 -37.61
CA SER A 488 8.79 -22.54 -38.82
C SER A 488 10.03 -22.34 -39.72
N THR A 489 10.80 -21.26 -39.52
CA THR A 489 12.05 -21.02 -40.26
C THR A 489 13.29 -21.51 -39.51
N GLN A 490 13.14 -22.11 -38.33
CA GLN A 490 14.25 -22.59 -37.49
C GLN A 490 14.31 -24.12 -37.48
N ALA A 491 15.52 -24.69 -37.53
CA ALA A 491 15.70 -26.14 -37.44
C ALA A 491 15.26 -26.68 -36.07
N SER A 492 14.94 -27.98 -36.00
CA SER A 492 14.65 -28.65 -34.73
C SER A 492 15.84 -28.50 -33.76
N GLY A 493 15.56 -28.19 -32.50
CA GLY A 493 16.59 -27.98 -31.48
C GLY A 493 17.20 -26.57 -31.46
N VAL A 494 16.87 -25.69 -32.40
CA VAL A 494 17.44 -24.34 -32.53
C VAL A 494 16.46 -23.27 -32.09
N GLY A 495 16.93 -22.28 -31.33
CA GLY A 495 16.16 -21.10 -30.95
C GLY A 495 14.79 -21.44 -30.35
N CYS A 496 13.71 -20.96 -30.97
CA CYS A 496 12.33 -21.19 -30.57
C CYS A 496 11.87 -22.66 -30.68
N ASN A 497 12.63 -23.54 -31.34
CA ASN A 497 12.38 -24.98 -31.44
C ASN A 497 13.32 -25.81 -30.54
N SER A 498 14.06 -25.16 -29.64
CA SER A 498 14.97 -25.83 -28.71
C SER A 498 14.26 -26.41 -27.48
N ALA A 499 14.87 -27.44 -26.88
CA ALA A 499 14.45 -27.94 -25.57
C ALA A 499 14.59 -26.87 -24.48
N GLU A 500 15.52 -25.93 -24.65
CA GLU A 500 15.70 -24.81 -23.74
C GLU A 500 14.45 -23.92 -23.71
N TYR A 501 13.91 -23.53 -24.87
CA TYR A 501 12.69 -22.73 -24.97
C TYR A 501 11.48 -23.44 -24.33
N ALA A 502 11.36 -24.75 -24.54
CA ALA A 502 10.31 -25.56 -23.91
C ALA A 502 10.46 -25.63 -22.39
N GLY A 503 11.67 -25.44 -21.87
CA GLY A 503 11.99 -25.29 -20.46
C GLY A 503 11.93 -23.84 -19.96
N ASN A 504 12.72 -23.53 -18.92
CA ASN A 504 12.69 -22.26 -18.21
C ASN A 504 14.02 -21.48 -18.31
N GLY A 505 14.88 -21.77 -19.29
CA GLY A 505 16.23 -21.19 -19.36
C GLY A 505 17.08 -21.52 -18.12
N ALA A 506 18.13 -20.72 -17.89
CA ALA A 506 19.05 -20.85 -16.75
C ALA A 506 18.95 -19.63 -15.81
N ASN A 507 19.42 -19.77 -14.57
CA ASN A 507 19.46 -18.65 -13.62
C ASN A 507 20.44 -17.56 -14.11
N SER A 508 20.01 -16.30 -14.05
CA SER A 508 20.86 -15.15 -14.35
C SER A 508 21.88 -14.88 -13.23
N THR A 509 23.09 -14.51 -13.62
CA THR A 509 24.21 -14.27 -12.69
C THR A 509 24.69 -12.82 -12.64
N THR A 510 24.48 -12.04 -13.71
CA THR A 510 24.83 -10.60 -13.77
C THR A 510 23.73 -9.78 -14.46
N LEU A 511 23.51 -8.54 -14.01
CA LEU A 511 22.54 -7.63 -14.60
C LEU A 511 22.81 -7.40 -16.09
N GLU A 512 24.09 -7.33 -16.50
CA GLU A 512 24.47 -7.17 -17.90
C GLU A 512 24.04 -8.35 -18.77
N GLY A 513 24.24 -9.58 -18.30
CA GLY A 513 23.80 -10.79 -19.00
C GLY A 513 22.27 -10.85 -19.09
N PHE A 514 21.59 -10.49 -17.99
CA PHE A 514 20.14 -10.42 -17.92
C PHE A 514 19.55 -9.37 -18.88
N ILE A 515 20.15 -8.18 -18.95
CA ILE A 515 19.76 -7.12 -19.89
C ILE A 515 19.86 -7.64 -21.33
N LYS A 516 21.01 -8.23 -21.69
CA LYS A 516 21.25 -8.74 -23.04
C LYS A 516 20.28 -9.85 -23.43
N ALA A 517 19.88 -10.70 -22.49
CA ALA A 517 18.94 -11.80 -22.72
C ALA A 517 17.48 -11.36 -22.86
N ASN A 518 17.15 -10.08 -22.65
CA ASN A 518 15.77 -9.59 -22.70
C ASN A 518 15.56 -8.46 -23.76
N PRO A 519 15.81 -8.73 -25.06
CA PRO A 519 15.68 -7.74 -26.14
C PRO A 519 14.22 -7.47 -26.57
N GLY A 520 13.25 -8.25 -26.11
CA GLY A 520 11.83 -8.09 -26.46
C GLY A 520 11.49 -8.52 -27.88
N THR A 521 12.01 -9.66 -28.31
CA THR A 521 11.68 -10.32 -29.59
C THR A 521 10.98 -11.65 -29.33
N PRO A 522 9.72 -11.84 -29.77
CA PRO A 522 8.98 -13.06 -29.49
C PRO A 522 9.44 -14.25 -30.33
N CYS A 523 9.16 -15.45 -29.83
CA CYS A 523 9.06 -16.66 -30.66
C CYS A 523 7.67 -16.73 -31.30
N VAL A 524 7.61 -16.76 -32.63
CA VAL A 524 6.36 -16.65 -33.41
C VAL A 524 5.96 -18.02 -33.96
N TYR A 525 4.73 -18.45 -33.66
CA TYR A 525 4.15 -19.73 -34.11
C TYR A 525 2.86 -19.48 -34.90
N GLU A 526 2.54 -20.32 -35.88
CA GLU A 526 1.34 -20.17 -36.72
C GLU A 526 0.06 -20.32 -35.89
N THR A 527 -0.17 -21.47 -35.27
CA THR A 527 -1.32 -21.72 -34.38
C THR A 527 -0.90 -22.64 -33.24
N ASN A 528 -1.42 -22.39 -32.04
CA ASN A 528 -1.14 -23.20 -30.86
C ASN A 528 -2.45 -23.54 -30.13
N SER A 529 -2.50 -24.71 -29.51
CA SER A 529 -3.65 -25.19 -28.72
C SER A 529 -3.19 -25.92 -27.45
N PHE A 530 -4.10 -26.10 -26.50
CA PHE A 530 -3.90 -27.00 -25.38
C PHE A 530 -5.20 -27.74 -25.01
N GLN A 531 -5.06 -28.91 -24.39
CA GLN A 531 -6.16 -29.65 -23.79
C GLN A 531 -6.28 -29.28 -22.32
N TYR A 532 -7.49 -29.04 -21.84
CA TYR A 532 -7.78 -28.84 -20.43
C TYR A 532 -9.23 -29.21 -20.11
N GLY A 533 -9.48 -29.99 -19.05
CA GLY A 533 -10.84 -30.41 -18.68
C GLY A 533 -11.59 -31.18 -19.78
N GLY A 534 -10.88 -31.88 -20.68
CA GLY A 534 -11.46 -32.61 -21.81
C GLY A 534 -11.82 -31.74 -23.03
N ALA A 535 -11.52 -30.44 -23.01
CA ALA A 535 -11.76 -29.51 -24.12
C ALA A 535 -10.45 -29.00 -24.74
N THR A 536 -10.48 -28.78 -26.06
CA THR A 536 -9.41 -28.15 -26.83
C THR A 536 -9.59 -26.63 -26.82
N TYR A 537 -8.58 -25.89 -26.36
CA TYR A 537 -8.54 -24.43 -26.46
C TYR A 537 -7.52 -24.03 -27.51
N VAL A 538 -7.97 -23.33 -28.55
CA VAL A 538 -7.12 -22.83 -29.65
C VAL A 538 -6.85 -21.35 -29.45
N SER A 539 -5.63 -20.90 -29.75
CA SER A 539 -5.28 -19.47 -29.72
C SER A 539 -6.21 -18.68 -30.66
N PRO A 540 -6.89 -17.63 -30.17
CA PRO A 540 -7.69 -16.76 -31.04
C PRO A 540 -6.83 -15.77 -31.83
N ASP A 541 -5.54 -15.61 -31.49
CA ASP A 541 -4.62 -14.72 -32.17
C ASP A 541 -3.72 -15.50 -33.15
N LEU A 542 -3.56 -14.95 -34.36
CA LEU A 542 -2.62 -15.41 -35.39
C LEU A 542 -1.71 -14.24 -35.79
N PRO A 543 -0.37 -14.34 -35.64
CA PRO A 543 0.35 -15.49 -35.09
C PRO A 543 0.25 -15.62 -33.56
N SER A 544 0.45 -16.84 -33.04
CA SER A 544 0.58 -17.11 -31.61
C SER A 544 2.02 -16.87 -31.16
N GLU A 545 2.25 -15.80 -30.41
CA GLU A 545 3.60 -15.38 -30.02
C GLU A 545 3.92 -15.80 -28.59
N GLY A 546 5.12 -16.31 -28.34
CA GLY A 546 5.67 -16.48 -26.99
C GLY A 546 6.69 -15.38 -26.68
N TRP A 547 6.47 -14.65 -25.60
CA TRP A 547 7.27 -13.48 -25.24
C TRP A 547 8.12 -13.67 -23.97
N GLY A 548 7.92 -14.77 -23.24
CA GLY A 548 8.68 -15.06 -22.03
C GLY A 548 10.17 -15.31 -22.24
N ASN A 549 10.58 -15.58 -23.48
CA ASN A 549 11.97 -15.83 -23.87
C ASN A 549 12.86 -14.58 -23.80
N SER A 550 12.28 -13.40 -24.00
CA SER A 550 13.04 -12.16 -24.24
C SER A 550 12.44 -10.95 -23.51
N THR A 551 11.48 -11.17 -22.62
CA THR A 551 10.92 -10.14 -21.74
C THR A 551 10.83 -10.65 -20.32
N VAL A 552 10.81 -9.74 -19.35
CA VAL A 552 10.68 -10.08 -17.93
C VAL A 552 9.42 -9.48 -17.33
N ASN A 553 8.75 -10.24 -16.47
CA ASN A 553 7.51 -9.83 -15.81
C ASN A 553 7.79 -8.84 -14.68
N ILE A 554 7.09 -7.71 -14.68
CA ILE A 554 7.16 -6.71 -13.62
C ILE A 554 5.89 -6.67 -12.77
N GLY A 555 4.77 -7.19 -13.27
CA GLY A 555 3.52 -7.34 -12.53
C GLY A 555 2.43 -8.04 -13.33
N VAL A 556 1.34 -8.42 -12.66
CA VAL A 556 0.15 -9.00 -13.29
C VAL A 556 -1.06 -8.20 -12.84
N LEU A 557 -1.90 -7.79 -13.79
CA LEU A 557 -3.20 -7.17 -13.57
C LEU A 557 -4.27 -8.23 -13.77
N GLY A 558 -5.24 -8.30 -12.85
CA GLY A 558 -6.24 -9.36 -12.78
C GLY A 558 -5.92 -10.41 -11.72
N THR A 559 -6.94 -11.17 -11.33
CA THR A 559 -6.90 -12.15 -10.23
C THR A 559 -7.37 -13.54 -10.67
N ALA A 560 -7.56 -13.77 -11.98
CA ALA A 560 -8.06 -15.04 -12.48
C ALA A 560 -7.05 -16.16 -12.19
N PRO A 561 -7.49 -17.34 -11.70
CA PRO A 561 -6.61 -18.47 -11.47
C PRO A 561 -6.05 -19.00 -12.80
N VAL A 562 -4.85 -19.59 -12.72
CA VAL A 562 -4.12 -20.17 -13.87
C VAL A 562 -4.03 -21.67 -13.67
N GLY A 563 -4.41 -22.44 -14.68
CA GLY A 563 -4.26 -23.90 -14.72
C GLY A 563 -5.18 -24.67 -13.78
N THR A 564 -6.16 -24.01 -13.17
CA THR A 564 -7.09 -24.60 -12.20
C THR A 564 -8.49 -24.03 -12.37
N GLY A 565 -9.52 -24.82 -12.02
CA GLY A 565 -10.92 -24.42 -12.14
C GLY A 565 -11.41 -24.43 -13.60
N THR A 566 -12.51 -23.73 -13.87
CA THR A 566 -13.08 -23.61 -15.22
C THR A 566 -12.26 -22.63 -16.05
N ALA A 567 -11.79 -23.06 -17.22
CA ALA A 567 -11.05 -22.20 -18.12
C ALA A 567 -11.98 -21.14 -18.74
N PRO A 568 -11.65 -19.83 -18.63
CA PRO A 568 -12.42 -18.77 -19.30
C PRO A 568 -12.17 -18.73 -20.82
N GLY A 569 -11.17 -19.49 -21.30
CA GLY A 569 -10.76 -19.57 -22.70
C GLY A 569 -9.30 -19.98 -22.81
N TYR A 570 -8.67 -19.68 -23.96
CA TYR A 570 -7.24 -19.89 -24.16
C TYR A 570 -6.37 -19.01 -23.24
N TYR A 571 -6.83 -17.79 -22.96
CA TYR A 571 -6.20 -16.84 -22.05
C TYR A 571 -6.94 -16.78 -20.73
N SER A 572 -6.22 -16.47 -19.63
CA SER A 572 -6.81 -16.36 -18.29
C SER A 572 -7.69 -15.11 -18.11
N GLY A 573 -7.51 -14.11 -18.97
CA GLY A 573 -8.08 -12.76 -18.80
C GLY A 573 -7.16 -11.82 -17.99
N ASN A 574 -6.10 -12.34 -17.37
CA ASN A 574 -5.09 -11.50 -16.74
C ASN A 574 -4.18 -10.85 -17.79
N THR A 575 -3.64 -9.67 -17.44
CA THR A 575 -2.66 -8.95 -18.23
C THR A 575 -1.31 -8.94 -17.52
N LYS A 576 -0.26 -9.44 -18.17
CA LYS A 576 1.11 -9.35 -17.67
C LYS A 576 1.76 -8.06 -18.11
N ILE A 577 2.22 -7.27 -17.17
CA ILE A 577 3.06 -6.11 -17.46
C ILE A 577 4.51 -6.59 -17.50
N ARG A 578 5.15 -6.42 -18.65
CA ARG A 578 6.51 -6.90 -18.90
C ARG A 578 7.40 -5.80 -19.44
N ILE A 579 8.71 -6.04 -19.40
CA ILE A 579 9.70 -5.14 -19.99
C ILE A 579 10.66 -5.87 -20.92
N ALA A 580 11.22 -5.11 -21.86
CA ALA A 580 12.40 -5.44 -22.62
C ALA A 580 13.42 -4.31 -22.53
N PHE A 581 14.71 -4.64 -22.55
CA PHE A 581 15.78 -3.65 -22.53
C PHE A 581 16.14 -3.21 -23.96
N LYS A 582 15.24 -2.44 -24.56
CA LYS A 582 15.41 -1.85 -25.89
C LYS A 582 14.74 -0.50 -25.99
N GLY A 583 15.18 0.29 -26.95
CA GLY A 583 14.67 1.63 -27.24
C GLY A 583 15.81 2.60 -27.52
N THR A 584 15.52 3.88 -27.40
CA THR A 584 16.47 4.98 -27.61
C THR A 584 16.85 5.63 -26.28
N GLY A 585 18.02 6.25 -26.23
CA GLY A 585 18.54 6.90 -25.02
C GLY A 585 19.38 5.99 -24.13
N THR A 586 19.77 6.52 -22.97
CA THR A 586 20.61 5.81 -22.00
C THR A 586 19.78 4.78 -21.23
N ASN A 587 20.25 3.53 -21.20
CA ASN A 587 19.63 2.43 -20.46
C ASN A 587 18.13 2.24 -20.78
N PRO A 588 17.75 2.07 -22.06
CA PRO A 588 16.36 2.14 -22.47
C PRO A 588 15.56 0.91 -22.05
N VAL A 589 14.28 1.13 -21.74
CA VAL A 589 13.28 0.09 -21.46
C VAL A 589 12.04 0.33 -22.31
N THR A 590 11.49 -0.73 -22.89
CA THR A 590 10.14 -0.74 -23.47
C THR A 590 9.21 -1.57 -22.59
N TYR A 591 8.08 -1.02 -22.21
CA TYR A 591 7.05 -1.68 -21.41
C TYR A 591 5.98 -2.30 -22.30
N TYR A 592 5.47 -3.45 -21.89
CA TYR A 592 4.52 -4.26 -22.62
C TYR A 592 3.34 -4.68 -21.74
N ALA A 593 2.13 -4.65 -22.30
CA ALA A 593 0.99 -5.40 -21.79
C ALA A 593 0.88 -6.70 -22.61
N CYS A 594 0.87 -7.84 -21.94
CA CYS A 594 0.86 -9.15 -22.57
C CYS A 594 -0.31 -9.99 -22.07
N LYS A 595 -0.84 -10.84 -22.94
CA LYS A 595 -1.84 -11.84 -22.56
C LYS A 595 -1.18 -12.95 -21.73
N GLU A 596 -1.93 -13.53 -20.81
CA GLU A 596 -1.52 -14.70 -20.04
C GLU A 596 -2.27 -15.95 -20.51
N ARG A 597 -1.55 -17.00 -20.87
CA ARG A 597 -2.14 -18.30 -21.23
C ARG A 597 -2.74 -18.97 -19.99
N PHE A 598 -3.98 -19.44 -20.09
CA PHE A 598 -4.69 -19.99 -18.93
C PHE A 598 -4.02 -21.24 -18.33
N ASN A 599 -3.56 -22.20 -19.12
CA ASN A 599 -3.14 -23.50 -18.58
C ASN A 599 -1.80 -23.49 -17.82
N ASN A 600 -0.89 -22.57 -18.17
CA ASN A 600 0.47 -22.57 -17.62
C ASN A 600 1.03 -21.16 -17.34
N GLY A 601 0.23 -20.12 -17.54
CA GLY A 601 0.64 -18.74 -17.30
C GLY A 601 1.67 -18.21 -18.28
N SER A 602 1.98 -18.89 -19.38
CA SER A 602 2.97 -18.40 -20.34
C SER A 602 2.55 -17.05 -20.93
N THR A 603 3.54 -16.17 -21.15
CA THR A 603 3.30 -14.84 -21.70
C THR A 603 3.16 -14.90 -23.21
N ARG A 604 2.06 -14.32 -23.69
CA ARG A 604 1.66 -14.34 -25.08
C ARG A 604 1.33 -12.94 -25.59
N ASN A 605 1.52 -12.75 -26.90
CA ASN A 605 1.01 -11.63 -27.69
C ASN A 605 1.06 -10.27 -26.96
N CYS A 606 2.25 -9.70 -26.84
CA CYS A 606 2.48 -8.45 -26.13
C CYS A 606 2.29 -7.22 -27.03
N THR A 607 1.72 -6.17 -26.47
CA THR A 607 1.59 -4.84 -27.08
C THR A 607 2.43 -3.83 -26.30
N ALA A 608 3.20 -2.99 -26.98
CA ALA A 608 3.96 -1.93 -26.32
C ALA A 608 3.01 -0.90 -25.70
N ILE A 609 3.26 -0.52 -24.44
CA ILE A 609 2.42 0.40 -23.65
C ILE A 609 3.18 1.61 -23.11
N GLY A 610 4.48 1.72 -23.40
CA GLY A 610 5.29 2.85 -22.99
C GLY A 610 6.78 2.58 -23.11
N THR A 611 7.58 3.61 -22.92
CA THR A 611 9.04 3.54 -22.84
C THR A 611 9.52 4.21 -21.57
N GLY A 612 10.72 3.84 -21.12
CA GLY A 612 11.37 4.44 -19.98
C GLY A 612 12.85 4.06 -19.95
N SER A 613 13.42 4.04 -18.76
CA SER A 613 14.82 3.70 -18.56
C SER A 613 15.02 2.84 -17.33
N TYR A 614 16.21 2.28 -17.17
CA TYR A 614 16.64 1.65 -15.93
C TYR A 614 17.85 2.38 -15.32
N SER A 615 18.04 2.20 -14.02
CA SER A 615 19.22 2.66 -13.30
C SER A 615 19.77 1.53 -12.45
N ILE A 616 21.09 1.44 -12.32
CA ILE A 616 21.76 0.45 -11.46
C ILE A 616 22.56 1.22 -10.41
N ALA A 617 22.32 0.90 -9.13
CA ALA A 617 23.03 1.48 -8.00
C ALA A 617 23.66 0.39 -7.14
N ALA A 618 24.84 0.65 -6.57
CA ALA A 618 25.43 -0.18 -5.54
C ALA A 618 24.80 0.18 -4.18
N LEU A 619 24.19 -0.80 -3.51
CA LEU A 619 23.54 -0.65 -2.22
C LEU A 619 24.05 -1.74 -1.27
N GLY A 620 24.91 -1.35 -0.33
CA GLY A 620 25.64 -2.31 0.50
C GLY A 620 26.52 -3.22 -0.37
N ASP A 621 26.34 -4.52 -0.23
CA ASP A 621 27.04 -5.57 -0.99
C ASP A 621 26.27 -6.05 -2.24
N ALA A 622 25.22 -5.35 -2.66
CA ALA A 622 24.40 -5.69 -3.82
C ALA A 622 24.41 -4.59 -4.89
N ARG A 623 24.09 -4.97 -6.14
CA ARG A 623 23.72 -4.04 -7.22
C ARG A 623 22.22 -4.13 -7.43
N VAL A 624 21.52 -3.00 -7.39
CA VAL A 624 20.06 -2.93 -7.56
C VAL A 624 19.72 -2.19 -8.82
N MET A 625 18.93 -2.83 -9.68
CA MET A 625 18.31 -2.23 -10.85
C MET A 625 16.90 -1.74 -10.52
N THR A 626 16.64 -0.46 -10.76
CA THR A 626 15.31 0.15 -10.70
C THR A 626 14.81 0.53 -12.11
N LEU A 627 13.49 0.61 -12.26
CA LEU A 627 12.81 0.98 -13.51
C LEU A 627 12.19 2.38 -13.37
N ASN A 628 12.36 3.21 -14.39
CA ASN A 628 11.86 4.58 -14.45
C ASN A 628 10.89 4.75 -15.63
N GLY A 629 9.95 5.70 -15.52
CA GLY A 629 8.95 5.93 -16.57
C GLY A 629 7.94 4.79 -16.71
N LEU A 630 7.50 4.22 -15.57
CA LEU A 630 6.50 3.15 -15.55
C LEU A 630 5.19 3.62 -16.23
N PRO A 631 4.54 2.77 -17.04
CA PRO A 631 3.31 3.12 -17.72
C PRO A 631 2.15 3.22 -16.71
N SER A 632 1.10 3.98 -17.04
CA SER A 632 -0.05 4.20 -16.13
C SER A 632 -0.74 2.91 -15.70
N GLN A 633 -0.75 1.87 -16.53
CA GLN A 633 -1.29 0.56 -16.18
C GLN A 633 -0.55 -0.08 -14.99
N ALA A 634 0.74 0.22 -14.80
CA ALA A 634 1.50 -0.26 -13.65
C ALA A 634 1.10 0.45 -12.34
N ALA A 635 0.31 1.54 -12.40
CA ALA A 635 -0.21 2.25 -11.24
C ALA A 635 -1.07 1.35 -10.33
N ALA A 636 -1.81 0.40 -10.92
CA ALA A 636 -2.65 -0.56 -10.20
C ALA A 636 -1.86 -1.62 -9.40
N LEU A 637 -0.55 -1.79 -9.64
CA LEU A 637 0.29 -2.70 -8.86
C LEU A 637 0.59 -2.10 -7.47
N SER A 638 0.62 -2.92 -6.43
CA SER A 638 0.93 -2.50 -5.04
C SER A 638 2.41 -2.21 -4.78
N SER A 639 3.29 -2.60 -5.69
CA SER A 639 4.74 -2.43 -5.60
C SER A 639 5.36 -2.18 -6.96
N THR A 640 6.50 -1.50 -7.01
CA THR A 640 7.37 -1.47 -8.18
C THR A 640 8.32 -2.66 -8.15
N ARG A 641 8.61 -3.22 -9.34
CA ARG A 641 9.59 -4.29 -9.50
C ARG A 641 11.01 -3.73 -9.51
N ILE A 642 11.91 -4.41 -8.82
CA ILE A 642 13.36 -4.18 -8.92
C ILE A 642 14.07 -5.53 -9.19
N PHE A 643 15.34 -5.46 -9.58
CA PHE A 643 16.20 -6.64 -9.71
C PHE A 643 17.44 -6.46 -8.84
N VAL A 644 17.74 -7.47 -8.02
CA VAL A 644 18.85 -7.40 -7.05
C VAL A 644 19.91 -8.42 -7.45
N GLU A 645 21.07 -7.96 -7.90
CA GLU A 645 22.25 -8.79 -8.11
C GLU A 645 23.09 -8.84 -6.83
N ARG A 646 23.24 -10.03 -6.26
CA ARG A 646 23.99 -10.26 -5.03
C ARG A 646 24.49 -11.70 -4.97
N ALA A 647 25.75 -11.89 -4.57
CA ALA A 647 26.39 -13.21 -4.47
C ALA A 647 26.27 -14.07 -5.76
N GLY A 648 26.52 -13.43 -6.93
CA GLY A 648 26.53 -14.09 -8.24
C GLY A 648 25.16 -14.55 -8.75
N ARG A 649 24.08 -13.99 -8.21
CA ARG A 649 22.70 -14.33 -8.54
C ARG A 649 21.87 -13.06 -8.69
N ILE A 650 20.81 -13.14 -9.51
CA ILE A 650 19.82 -12.06 -9.62
C ILE A 650 18.49 -12.53 -9.05
N TYR A 651 17.94 -11.73 -8.14
CA TYR A 651 16.65 -11.96 -7.53
C TYR A 651 15.63 -10.97 -8.03
N PHE A 652 14.40 -11.43 -8.14
CA PHE A 652 13.25 -10.55 -8.21
C PHE A 652 13.09 -9.81 -6.87
N GLY A 653 13.13 -8.49 -6.87
CA GLY A 653 12.82 -7.68 -5.69
C GLY A 653 11.61 -6.78 -5.92
N TYR A 654 11.21 -6.06 -4.88
CA TYR A 654 10.12 -5.11 -4.93
C TYR A 654 10.39 -3.89 -4.04
N GLN A 655 9.68 -2.80 -4.33
CA GLN A 655 9.51 -1.67 -3.43
C GLN A 655 8.01 -1.39 -3.31
N ASN A 656 7.47 -1.41 -2.09
CA ASN A 656 6.06 -1.11 -1.87
C ASN A 656 5.76 0.33 -2.28
N LYS A 657 4.62 0.56 -2.92
CA LYS A 657 4.15 1.92 -3.16
C LYS A 657 3.64 2.53 -1.86
N GLN A 658 3.87 3.82 -1.68
CA GLN A 658 3.40 4.58 -0.53
C GLN A 658 1.91 4.87 -0.67
N SER A 659 1.08 3.94 -0.23
CA SER A 659 -0.37 4.08 -0.15
C SER A 659 -0.85 4.13 1.29
N VAL A 660 -1.85 4.95 1.56
CA VAL A 660 -2.49 5.03 2.89
C VAL A 660 -3.12 3.68 3.23
N ALA A 661 -2.93 3.21 4.47
CA ALA A 661 -3.49 1.97 4.97
C ALA A 661 -4.36 2.20 6.21
N ASN A 662 -5.64 1.83 6.10
CA ASN A 662 -6.64 1.99 7.15
C ASN A 662 -6.89 0.66 7.88
N SER A 663 -7.03 0.71 9.20
CA SER A 663 -7.29 -0.49 10.02
C SER A 663 -8.05 -0.17 11.30
N ALA A 664 -9.01 -1.02 11.64
CA ALA A 664 -9.66 -1.04 12.95
C ALA A 664 -8.91 -2.01 13.88
N ARG A 665 -8.54 -1.59 15.09
CA ARG A 665 -7.68 -2.38 15.98
C ARG A 665 -8.27 -2.47 17.37
N LEU A 666 -8.40 -3.69 17.90
CA LEU A 666 -8.82 -3.90 19.29
C LEU A 666 -7.62 -3.78 20.22
N ASN A 667 -7.78 -3.11 21.36
CA ASN A 667 -6.74 -3.09 22.39
C ASN A 667 -6.51 -4.50 23.00
N LEU A 668 -5.50 -4.68 23.85
CA LEU A 668 -5.15 -5.98 24.42
C LEU A 668 -6.33 -6.64 25.15
N LYS A 669 -7.07 -5.86 25.95
CA LYS A 669 -8.19 -6.36 26.74
C LYS A 669 -9.33 -6.86 25.86
N ALA A 670 -9.70 -6.07 24.84
CA ALA A 670 -10.68 -6.46 23.84
C ALA A 670 -10.21 -7.67 23.01
N THR A 671 -8.94 -7.71 22.63
CA THR A 671 -8.33 -8.83 21.90
C THR A 671 -8.45 -10.13 22.68
N ASN A 672 -8.05 -10.14 23.95
CA ASN A 672 -8.09 -11.34 24.78
C ASN A 672 -9.53 -11.80 25.07
N ALA A 673 -10.48 -10.86 25.23
CA ALA A 673 -11.89 -11.20 25.37
C ALA A 673 -12.45 -11.86 24.09
N LEU A 674 -12.17 -11.28 22.92
CA LEU A 674 -12.59 -11.84 21.64
C LEU A 674 -11.93 -13.21 21.38
N PHE A 675 -10.63 -13.34 21.64
CA PHE A 675 -9.91 -14.59 21.46
C PHE A 675 -10.44 -15.68 22.38
N GLY A 676 -10.70 -15.37 23.66
CA GLY A 676 -11.35 -16.30 24.58
C GLY A 676 -12.71 -16.76 24.06
N LYS A 677 -13.52 -15.85 23.48
CA LYS A 677 -14.80 -16.21 22.87
C LYS A 677 -14.66 -17.11 21.64
N LEU A 678 -13.63 -16.89 20.83
CA LEU A 678 -13.36 -17.64 19.61
C LEU A 678 -12.58 -18.95 19.84
N GLY A 679 -12.19 -19.26 21.08
CA GLY A 679 -11.36 -20.42 21.41
C GLY A 679 -9.91 -20.29 20.94
N LEU A 680 -9.39 -19.06 20.82
CA LEU A 680 -8.01 -18.77 20.44
C LEU A 680 -7.16 -18.49 21.69
N THR A 681 -5.84 -18.76 21.60
CA THR A 681 -4.90 -18.48 22.69
C THR A 681 -4.80 -16.98 22.97
N THR A 682 -5.02 -16.58 24.23
CA THR A 682 -4.87 -15.19 24.66
C THR A 682 -3.44 -14.69 24.56
N VAL A 683 -3.28 -13.40 24.35
CA VAL A 683 -2.00 -12.73 24.13
C VAL A 683 -1.42 -12.23 25.46
N ASN A 684 -0.17 -12.59 25.73
CA ASN A 684 0.64 -12.00 26.80
C ASN A 684 1.81 -11.20 26.18
N PRO A 685 1.85 -9.87 26.33
CA PRO A 685 2.96 -9.05 25.82
C PRO A 685 4.34 -9.45 26.36
N ASP A 686 4.42 -9.93 27.60
CA ASP A 686 5.69 -10.25 28.26
C ASP A 686 6.27 -11.60 27.82
N THR A 687 5.50 -12.43 27.10
CA THR A 687 5.98 -13.71 26.53
C THR A 687 6.44 -13.50 25.10
N PRO A 688 7.74 -13.63 24.76
CA PRO A 688 8.22 -13.51 23.38
C PRO A 688 7.51 -14.47 22.42
N LEU A 689 7.44 -14.11 21.14
CA LEU A 689 6.95 -15.03 20.11
C LEU A 689 7.91 -16.21 19.98
N ALA A 690 7.38 -17.41 20.11
CA ALA A 690 8.07 -18.67 19.88
C ALA A 690 7.64 -19.27 18.53
N LEU A 691 8.59 -19.90 17.83
CA LEU A 691 8.32 -20.62 16.60
C LEU A 691 7.64 -21.97 16.88
N THR A 692 6.91 -22.45 15.89
CA THR A 692 6.29 -23.77 15.90
C THR A 692 6.80 -24.58 14.72
N ARG A 693 6.46 -25.88 14.67
CA ARG A 693 6.79 -26.73 13.51
C ARG A 693 6.30 -26.13 12.19
N THR A 694 5.09 -25.57 12.16
CA THR A 694 4.50 -24.97 10.94
C THR A 694 5.00 -23.56 10.64
N SER A 695 5.79 -22.94 11.52
CA SER A 695 6.61 -21.78 11.11
C SER A 695 7.55 -22.16 9.96
N TYR A 696 8.02 -23.41 9.91
CA TYR A 696 8.94 -23.90 8.90
C TYR A 696 8.28 -24.37 7.59
N THR A 697 6.96 -24.22 7.43
CA THR A 697 6.20 -24.64 6.24
C THR A 697 6.76 -24.09 4.92
N GLY A 698 6.96 -24.96 3.94
CA GLY A 698 7.51 -24.61 2.64
C GLY A 698 8.43 -25.71 2.13
N GLU A 699 9.09 -25.44 1.03
CA GLU A 699 10.08 -26.34 0.44
C GLU A 699 11.48 -25.93 0.86
N TRP A 700 12.22 -26.88 1.40
CA TRP A 700 13.63 -26.76 1.73
C TRP A 700 14.40 -27.65 0.78
N GLU A 701 15.13 -27.04 -0.15
CA GLU A 701 15.99 -27.76 -1.08
C GLU A 701 17.36 -27.95 -0.42
N LEU A 702 17.76 -29.21 -0.27
CA LEU A 702 19.03 -29.64 0.27
C LEU A 702 19.90 -30.21 -0.83
N SER A 703 21.19 -29.86 -0.80
CA SER A 703 22.18 -30.31 -1.76
C SER A 703 23.42 -30.79 -1.03
N VAL A 704 24.02 -31.86 -1.56
CA VAL A 704 25.32 -32.37 -1.11
C VAL A 704 26.35 -32.04 -2.17
N ALA A 705 27.53 -31.58 -1.75
CA ALA A 705 28.58 -31.16 -2.69
C ALA A 705 29.06 -32.31 -3.61
N ALA A 706 28.96 -33.56 -3.14
CA ALA A 706 29.31 -34.74 -3.91
C ALA A 706 28.30 -35.10 -5.01
N ALA A 707 27.05 -34.61 -4.93
CA ALA A 707 25.99 -34.88 -5.90
C ALA A 707 25.16 -33.60 -6.16
N PRO A 708 25.75 -32.57 -6.77
CA PRO A 708 25.11 -31.27 -6.95
C PRO A 708 23.92 -31.29 -7.91
N LEU A 709 23.77 -32.37 -8.71
CA LEU A 709 22.67 -32.58 -9.64
C LEU A 709 21.54 -33.41 -9.05
N GLU A 710 21.66 -33.84 -7.78
CA GLU A 710 20.68 -34.69 -7.11
C GLU A 710 20.19 -34.09 -5.78
N PRO A 711 19.57 -32.89 -5.78
CA PRO A 711 19.06 -32.31 -4.55
C PRO A 711 17.82 -33.06 -4.03
N SER A 712 17.65 -33.02 -2.71
CA SER A 712 16.44 -33.48 -2.03
C SER A 712 15.60 -32.28 -1.59
N ILE A 713 14.31 -32.28 -1.90
CA ILE A 713 13.35 -31.32 -1.36
C ILE A 713 12.66 -31.93 -0.16
N MET A 714 12.78 -31.25 0.99
CA MET A 714 11.93 -31.47 2.15
C MET A 714 10.81 -30.44 2.17
N ARG A 715 9.57 -30.90 1.98
CA ARG A 715 8.38 -30.05 2.03
C ARG A 715 7.68 -30.22 3.37
N ILE A 716 7.63 -29.15 4.16
CA ILE A 716 6.82 -29.07 5.38
C ILE A 716 5.48 -28.46 5.00
N LEU A 717 4.39 -29.18 5.23
CA LEU A 717 3.04 -28.75 4.88
C LEU A 717 2.39 -27.92 5.99
N ASN A 718 1.28 -27.25 5.66
CA ASN A 718 0.56 -26.36 6.58
C ASN A 718 -0.04 -27.07 7.80
N ASP A 719 -0.23 -28.39 7.71
CA ASP A 719 -0.66 -29.26 8.81
C ASP A 719 0.55 -29.83 9.61
N GLY A 720 1.76 -29.38 9.31
CA GLY A 720 3.00 -29.84 9.94
C GLY A 720 3.51 -31.20 9.45
N SER A 721 2.78 -31.89 8.56
CA SER A 721 3.30 -33.11 7.92
C SER A 721 4.49 -32.80 7.01
N THR A 722 5.24 -33.84 6.63
CA THR A 722 6.47 -33.69 5.85
C THR A 722 6.49 -34.67 4.69
N ASN A 723 6.77 -34.17 3.50
CA ASN A 723 6.96 -34.95 2.28
C ASN A 723 8.38 -34.72 1.75
N CYS A 724 9.02 -35.77 1.27
CA CYS A 724 10.37 -35.68 0.70
C CYS A 724 10.38 -36.13 -0.75
N THR A 725 11.15 -35.41 -1.56
CA THR A 725 11.29 -35.69 -2.99
C THR A 725 12.75 -35.59 -3.37
N ASP A 726 13.31 -36.62 -3.99
CA ASP A 726 14.63 -36.54 -4.61
C ASP A 726 14.47 -36.12 -6.08
N ILE A 727 15.33 -35.21 -6.54
CA ILE A 727 15.29 -34.67 -7.89
C ILE A 727 16.58 -35.03 -8.58
N ASN A 728 16.52 -35.61 -9.78
CA ASN A 728 17.67 -35.73 -10.65
C ASN A 728 17.60 -34.62 -11.72
N LEU A 729 18.43 -33.58 -11.57
CA LEU A 729 18.42 -32.41 -12.45
C LEU A 729 18.88 -32.72 -13.88
N SER A 730 19.63 -33.80 -14.09
CA SER A 730 20.09 -34.22 -15.42
C SER A 730 18.96 -34.83 -16.26
N SER A 731 18.07 -35.58 -15.63
CA SER A 731 16.93 -36.26 -16.27
C SER A 731 15.61 -35.51 -16.10
N GLY A 732 15.53 -34.56 -15.16
CA GLY A 732 14.30 -33.88 -14.76
C GLY A 732 13.34 -34.76 -13.96
N VAL A 733 13.73 -35.97 -13.58
CA VAL A 733 12.88 -36.91 -12.83
C VAL A 733 12.83 -36.51 -11.36
N SER A 734 11.64 -36.56 -10.76
CA SER A 734 11.42 -36.33 -9.33
C SER A 734 10.74 -37.56 -8.71
N THR A 735 11.29 -38.06 -7.61
CA THR A 735 10.83 -39.28 -6.94
C THR A 735 10.43 -38.97 -5.51
N ASN A 736 9.17 -39.22 -5.15
CA ASN A 736 8.70 -39.05 -3.78
C ASN A 736 9.15 -40.23 -2.91
N LYS A 737 9.54 -39.95 -1.67
CA LYS A 737 9.92 -40.96 -0.69
C LYS A 737 9.30 -40.70 0.67
N ALA A 738 9.08 -41.78 1.41
CA ALA A 738 8.70 -41.70 2.83
C ALA A 738 9.89 -41.18 3.64
N CYS A 739 9.62 -40.25 4.54
CA CYS A 739 10.62 -39.68 5.42
C CYS A 739 10.00 -39.21 6.74
N SER A 740 10.84 -39.11 7.77
CA SER A 740 10.48 -38.54 9.07
C SER A 740 11.36 -37.34 9.35
N LEU A 741 10.76 -36.26 9.84
CA LEU A 741 11.44 -35.04 10.26
C LEU A 741 10.97 -34.68 11.66
N THR A 742 11.89 -34.47 12.60
CA THR A 742 11.59 -34.04 13.96
C THR A 742 12.45 -32.84 14.32
N PHE A 743 11.83 -31.75 14.76
CA PHE A 743 12.57 -30.61 15.29
C PHE A 743 13.00 -30.92 16.73
N THR A 744 14.30 -30.84 16.99
CA THR A 744 14.88 -30.97 18.34
C THR A 744 14.91 -29.63 19.07
N ASP A 745 14.96 -28.53 18.32
CA ASP A 745 14.83 -27.17 18.84
C ASP A 745 14.18 -26.26 17.79
N LEU A 746 12.99 -25.74 18.10
CA LEU A 746 12.23 -24.86 17.22
C LEU A 746 12.76 -23.43 17.17
N ALA A 747 13.55 -22.98 18.15
CA ALA A 747 14.10 -21.62 18.14
C ALA A 747 15.28 -21.51 17.16
N THR A 748 16.13 -22.55 17.13
CA THR A 748 17.26 -22.64 16.19
C THR A 748 16.90 -23.34 14.88
N GLY A 749 15.76 -24.04 14.85
CA GLY A 749 15.33 -24.89 13.74
C GLY A 749 16.14 -26.18 13.61
N ALA A 750 16.81 -26.59 14.69
CA ALA A 750 17.55 -27.84 14.74
C ALA A 750 16.59 -29.03 14.54
N PHE A 751 17.00 -29.99 13.72
CA PHE A 751 16.19 -31.14 13.37
C PHE A 751 17.01 -32.42 13.25
N THR A 752 16.30 -33.54 13.38
CA THR A 752 16.73 -34.87 12.96
C THR A 752 15.79 -35.39 11.88
N TYR A 753 16.37 -36.08 10.91
CA TYR A 753 15.72 -36.62 9.74
C TYR A 753 16.09 -38.09 9.56
N SER A 754 15.16 -38.89 9.06
CA SER A 754 15.43 -40.27 8.64
C SER A 754 14.54 -40.68 7.47
N ASP A 755 15.09 -41.48 6.56
CA ASP A 755 14.34 -42.22 5.54
C ASP A 755 14.83 -43.68 5.46
N ALA A 756 14.45 -44.40 4.40
CA ALA A 756 14.87 -45.79 4.20
C ALA A 756 16.37 -45.94 3.86
N THR A 757 17.03 -44.85 3.45
CA THR A 757 18.41 -44.84 2.96
C THR A 757 19.40 -44.25 3.95
N GLY A 758 18.95 -43.47 4.94
CA GLY A 758 19.85 -42.92 5.94
C GLY A 758 19.22 -41.95 6.93
N THR A 759 20.09 -41.20 7.60
CA THR A 759 19.72 -40.18 8.59
C THR A 759 20.41 -38.86 8.30
N ALA A 760 19.82 -37.76 8.73
CA ALA A 760 20.46 -36.45 8.70
C ALA A 760 20.13 -35.64 9.95
N SER A 761 21.03 -34.75 10.32
CA SER A 761 20.80 -33.77 11.39
C SER A 761 21.33 -32.42 10.95
N GLY A 762 20.64 -31.35 11.33
CA GLY A 762 21.00 -30.01 10.88
C GLY A 762 20.09 -28.95 11.44
N ALA A 763 20.12 -27.77 10.83
CA ALA A 763 19.23 -26.68 11.18
C ALA A 763 18.59 -26.07 9.94
N PHE A 764 17.29 -25.79 10.04
CA PHE A 764 16.60 -24.86 9.17
C PHE A 764 16.63 -23.48 9.81
N ASN A 765 17.41 -22.55 9.27
CA ASN A 765 17.42 -21.19 9.80
C ASN A 765 16.18 -20.45 9.32
N PHE A 766 15.25 -20.19 10.24
CA PHE A 766 13.98 -19.53 9.93
C PHE A 766 14.16 -18.10 9.40
N LEU A 767 15.16 -17.38 9.89
CA LEU A 767 15.40 -15.97 9.57
C LEU A 767 16.14 -15.77 8.26
N THR A 768 17.01 -16.69 7.86
CA THR A 768 17.79 -16.55 6.62
C THR A 768 17.28 -17.43 5.50
N GLY A 769 16.43 -18.41 5.82
CA GLY A 769 16.01 -19.44 4.88
C GLY A 769 17.14 -20.40 4.51
N ALA A 770 18.31 -20.34 5.15
CA ALA A 770 19.41 -21.27 4.91
C ALA A 770 19.19 -22.59 5.66
N ALA A 771 19.72 -23.68 5.10
CA ALA A 771 19.78 -24.98 5.74
C ALA A 771 21.21 -25.51 5.69
N SER A 772 21.63 -26.22 6.74
CA SER A 772 22.91 -26.95 6.73
C SER A 772 22.91 -28.04 7.79
N GLY A 773 23.77 -29.03 7.58
CA GLY A 773 23.90 -30.14 8.53
C GLY A 773 24.78 -31.26 8.01
N THR A 774 24.63 -32.43 8.64
CA THR A 774 25.33 -33.66 8.31
C THR A 774 24.35 -34.78 7.99
N TYR A 775 24.78 -35.73 7.18
CA TYR A 775 24.01 -36.92 6.84
C TYR A 775 24.87 -38.19 6.97
N THR A 776 24.20 -39.31 7.16
CA THR A 776 24.75 -40.66 7.08
C THR A 776 23.89 -41.46 6.11
N ASP A 777 24.48 -41.86 4.99
CA ASP A 777 23.89 -42.74 3.99
C ASP A 777 24.26 -44.19 4.31
N THR A 778 23.24 -45.00 4.59
CA THR A 778 23.37 -46.41 4.94
C THR A 778 23.20 -47.35 3.76
N SER A 779 22.91 -46.82 2.57
CA SER A 779 22.82 -47.60 1.33
C SER A 779 24.19 -48.02 0.79
N THR A 780 25.27 -47.39 1.26
CA THR A 780 26.66 -47.70 0.91
C THR A 780 27.34 -48.57 1.98
N THR A 781 28.35 -49.36 1.57
CA THR A 781 29.17 -50.18 2.49
C THR A 781 30.66 -49.86 2.29
N PRO A 782 31.35 -49.25 3.27
CA PRO A 782 30.82 -48.74 4.55
C PRO A 782 29.87 -47.55 4.34
N SER A 783 29.02 -47.26 5.33
CA SER A 783 28.10 -46.13 5.29
C SER A 783 28.86 -44.82 5.07
N THR A 784 28.33 -43.97 4.21
CA THR A 784 28.96 -42.69 3.84
C THR A 784 28.41 -41.57 4.70
N THR A 785 29.29 -40.82 5.37
CA THR A 785 28.90 -39.61 6.10
C THR A 785 29.35 -38.36 5.35
N GLY A 786 28.56 -37.31 5.36
CA GLY A 786 28.91 -36.05 4.72
C GLY A 786 28.16 -34.85 5.28
N SER A 787 28.36 -33.69 4.66
CA SER A 787 27.64 -32.45 4.95
C SER A 787 26.72 -32.06 3.82
N PHE A 788 25.59 -31.45 4.15
CA PHE A 788 24.69 -30.82 3.17
C PHE A 788 24.56 -29.32 3.47
N THR A 789 24.24 -28.57 2.43
CA THR A 789 23.75 -27.20 2.51
C THR A 789 22.39 -27.12 1.84
N GLY A 790 21.66 -26.05 2.06
CA GLY A 790 20.36 -25.89 1.43
C GLY A 790 19.78 -24.51 1.64
N SER A 791 18.62 -24.31 1.02
CA SER A 791 17.86 -23.10 1.21
C SER A 791 16.36 -23.36 1.02
N ARG A 792 15.56 -22.49 1.63
CA ARG A 792 14.13 -22.45 1.41
C ARG A 792 13.86 -21.93 0.00
N ARG A 793 13.02 -22.64 -0.74
CA ARG A 793 12.69 -22.33 -2.13
C ARG A 793 11.80 -21.10 -2.24
#